data_AF-A0A257RQA4-F1
#
_entry.id   AF-A0A257RQA4-F1
#
_cell.length_a   1.000
_cell.length_b   1.000
_cell.length_c   1.000
_cell.angle_alpha   90.00
_cell.angle_beta   90.00
_cell.angle_gamma   90.00
#
_symmetry.space_group_name_H-M   'P 1'
#
loop_
_entity.id
_entity.type
_entity.pdbx_description
1 polymer ?
#
loop_
_entity_poly.entity_id
_entity_poly.type
_entity_poly.pdbx_seq_one_letter_code
_entity_poly.pdbx_strand_id
1 'polypeptide(L)'
;MYVDRIAQLVLAAGVVSLFPHLAYASAAFSQTGGIPGVVVGVGSHFQVTDSEYLNVSVSSTEAIKLRLTSVPKVLTMRLESSSGSATSTQITIAGLAPDTTYYQYEDNLHNLTQIVSSDDGTYTYTQDISEAHIVFIQERHSTKFIFDDATGGDCISFGTWDAATLTCTLTSDISETIEIDSDGVTIDGAGHTMDGSQGVTMGVYLDARNGITVKDLTIKNFSYGVFLNASSHITVAGTAISDAGIISFDSSEDAFTGDTFSGNDRTFISFNSSGDIMRDDTISGSADADGVFLFTSTGGTIASSTFSGLGQALFLYDGSDDIAISGNTFTGLGDALFLYDSYDNTITENTLSDSQRALFVYGSSHGNTMYHNNFLRNGTNALDYSDTLNNNFSLPNPVGGNYFDSFDEPSEGCNDAGGEGLCDAPNVFAQYYDAGQDAFPWTTQDGWDKPSSPKVSNVLFLPGIEGSRLYEGTGCGKTVEEKLWEPLADSFIQILFGAGDKKVKDLFLDPAGESVCGDIYAKADDVIDSVGGSDIYKSFIGEMDGLKADGTITDWKPVAYDWRLSLNDLLTKGTERDGKIYYEESTSTPYIEQTLRALAASSKSGKVDIVAHSNGGLVAKALLNQLGSETPALVDKVILVGAPQSGAPVDVGALLYGLDQGISSWGIPILHSSVARSLALNSPMAYHLLPSEDYLESTMGDAAHPVARFAGDGYAAEIAAYGATIANRVALDDFLLAKDGGREKPGANDVSSAEVLNAPLIDYANNAHAALDAWAPPDGVEVDQIAGWGADTVAGIDFYTMRPTSVLAALGPMRMYRPIFVEDGDGTVPIPSALMMASSTNVKRYWVDLDSYRIATSIKRSHRDLFEIPSLEDFIKNIIKNSNTLTPYITSSQPSPTSDTKKLIFFLHSSITPPASTTPESESLSDSVAALQLKDPSGKTVGLAEDGSMTEDIPGSSYGEFGEVKYAIIPEPQGNQYQLMLYGRKSGRQTDSGQTGTFSLDIQESSGGIITASSTIANVPVTASTTASLTISGDVGTASPLTVDENGDSGNIITITPVVGETVSYEPPVPDPDTEPVTDDTTDTSNTGGASDSDYPPQTPANVAAAPVRTSPGSISIPIITTVAVPIPAATTTPVATTTRPQLAVAIPRARKHSAPAKAPPLTIANTVPNFPQTASVYDASQQPMVERIGTAIYNSIHGLWTALQRLF
;
A
#
# COMPACT_ATOMS: atom_id res chain seq x y z
N MET A 1 -45.09 19.94 27.82
CA MET A 1 -45.68 20.80 28.88
C MET A 1 -44.62 21.60 29.68
N TYR A 2 -43.63 22.24 29.03
CA TYR A 2 -42.63 23.09 29.72
C TYR A 2 -42.21 24.35 28.96
N VAL A 3 -42.88 24.67 27.84
CA VAL A 3 -42.53 25.79 26.94
C VAL A 3 -43.31 27.09 27.27
N ASP A 4 -44.52 26.97 27.83
CA ASP A 4 -45.49 28.07 28.07
C ASP A 4 -45.07 29.16 29.09
N ARG A 5 -43.92 29.06 29.74
CA ARG A 5 -43.50 30.04 30.79
C ARG A 5 -42.40 31.01 30.39
N ILE A 6 -41.83 30.90 29.19
CA ILE A 6 -40.77 31.82 28.73
C ILE A 6 -41.34 32.94 27.83
N ALA A 7 -42.41 32.67 27.07
CA ALA A 7 -43.01 33.62 26.14
C ALA A 7 -43.57 34.92 26.77
N GLN A 8 -43.91 34.92 28.07
CA GLN A 8 -44.49 36.10 28.73
C GLN A 8 -43.46 37.12 29.27
N LEU A 9 -42.15 36.85 29.20
CA LEU A 9 -41.14 37.73 29.83
C LEU A 9 -40.47 38.74 28.88
N VAL A 10 -40.60 38.58 27.56
CA VAL A 10 -39.85 39.39 26.56
C VAL A 10 -40.63 40.65 26.09
N LEU A 11 -41.93 40.71 26.34
CA LEU A 11 -42.83 41.81 25.90
C LEU A 11 -42.64 43.17 26.61
N ALA A 12 -41.58 43.34 27.42
CA ALA A 12 -41.41 44.49 28.32
C ALA A 12 -40.33 45.52 27.93
N ALA A 13 -39.54 45.28 26.87
CA ALA A 13 -38.40 46.14 26.50
C ALA A 13 -38.48 46.64 25.04
N GLY A 14 -39.31 47.66 24.80
CA GLY A 14 -39.46 48.24 23.47
C GLY A 14 -38.30 49.15 23.05
N VAL A 15 -37.58 48.79 21.98
CA VAL A 15 -36.83 49.72 21.12
C VAL A 15 -37.08 49.33 19.67
N VAL A 16 -37.58 50.27 18.86
CA VAL A 16 -37.85 50.11 17.42
C VAL A 16 -36.90 51.00 16.64
N SER A 17 -36.13 50.46 15.69
CA SER A 17 -35.96 51.05 14.35
C SER A 17 -35.07 50.21 13.41
N LEU A 18 -35.43 50.23 12.12
CA LEU A 18 -34.62 49.85 10.93
C LEU A 18 -34.32 48.36 10.71
N PHE A 19 -35.18 47.64 9.97
CA PHE A 19 -35.01 47.32 8.53
C PHE A 19 -36.32 46.71 7.96
N PRO A 20 -36.76 47.02 6.72
CA PRO A 20 -38.13 46.71 6.28
C PRO A 20 -38.22 45.51 5.31
N HIS A 21 -38.24 44.27 5.82
CA HIS A 21 -38.66 43.09 5.01
C HIS A 21 -39.39 41.95 5.76
N LEU A 22 -39.51 42.00 7.09
CA LEU A 22 -40.11 40.94 7.93
C LEU A 22 -41.65 40.98 8.04
N ALA A 23 -42.36 41.22 6.94
CA ALA A 23 -43.83 41.43 6.95
C ALA A 23 -44.66 40.36 6.22
N TYR A 24 -44.03 39.30 5.70
CA TYR A 24 -44.68 38.23 4.93
C TYR A 24 -44.16 36.82 5.30
N ALA A 25 -44.16 36.49 6.59
CA ALA A 25 -43.77 35.14 7.06
C ALA A 25 -44.43 34.66 8.38
N SER A 26 -45.31 35.45 9.02
CA SER A 26 -45.84 35.13 10.36
C SER A 26 -47.37 35.18 10.47
N ALA A 27 -48.07 34.89 9.37
CA ALA A 27 -49.54 34.94 9.27
C ALA A 27 -50.19 33.65 8.74
N ALA A 28 -49.40 32.61 8.48
CA ALA A 28 -49.82 31.23 8.24
C ALA A 28 -48.90 30.31 9.07
N PHE A 29 -49.34 29.08 9.35
CA PHE A 29 -48.68 28.13 10.28
C PHE A 29 -48.63 28.59 11.75
N SER A 30 -49.82 28.85 12.30
CA SER A 30 -50.11 28.72 13.73
C SER A 30 -51.42 27.93 13.95
N GLN A 31 -51.55 26.81 13.26
CA GLN A 31 -52.40 25.69 13.68
C GLN A 31 -51.62 24.39 13.41
N THR A 32 -51.87 23.38 14.23
CA THR A 32 -51.40 22.00 14.01
C THR A 32 -51.99 21.48 12.71
N GLY A 33 -51.17 21.41 11.65
CA GLY A 33 -51.60 21.05 10.31
C GLY A 33 -51.86 19.55 10.16
N GLY A 34 -53.04 19.10 10.58
CA GLY A 34 -53.57 17.80 10.17
C GLY A 34 -54.08 17.84 8.73
N ILE A 35 -54.23 16.67 8.12
CA ILE A 35 -54.92 16.53 6.83
C ILE A 35 -56.38 16.98 7.01
N PRO A 36 -56.92 17.92 6.20
CA PRO A 36 -58.30 18.38 6.36
C PRO A 36 -59.31 17.23 6.29
N GLY A 37 -60.28 17.20 7.19
CA GLY A 37 -61.22 16.08 7.29
C GLY A 37 -60.70 14.88 8.10
N VAL A 38 -59.46 14.90 8.61
CA VAL A 38 -58.85 13.79 9.37
C VAL A 38 -58.43 14.26 10.77
N VAL A 39 -58.68 13.42 11.78
CA VAL A 39 -58.13 13.59 13.13
C VAL A 39 -57.57 12.27 13.64
N VAL A 40 -56.35 12.32 14.18
CA VAL A 40 -55.66 11.20 14.82
C VAL A 40 -55.31 11.58 16.24
N GLY A 41 -55.49 10.67 17.21
CA GLY A 41 -54.99 10.90 18.55
C GLY A 41 -55.44 9.88 19.59
N VAL A 42 -55.18 10.22 20.85
CA VAL A 42 -55.55 9.42 22.03
C VAL A 42 -56.36 10.28 22.99
N GLY A 43 -57.54 9.80 23.37
CA GLY A 43 -58.46 10.57 24.21
C GLY A 43 -59.88 10.02 24.22
N SER A 44 -60.82 10.83 24.68
CA SER A 44 -62.24 10.47 24.76
C SER A 44 -63.17 11.42 23.98
N HIS A 45 -62.59 12.34 23.21
CA HIS A 45 -63.30 13.31 22.40
C HIS A 45 -62.43 13.78 21.24
N PHE A 46 -62.98 13.72 20.03
CA PHE A 46 -62.30 14.01 18.77
C PHE A 46 -63.23 14.84 17.89
N GLN A 47 -62.69 15.77 17.11
CA GLN A 47 -63.47 16.62 16.21
C GLN A 47 -62.78 16.74 14.86
N VAL A 48 -63.58 16.70 13.80
CA VAL A 48 -63.22 17.10 12.44
C VAL A 48 -64.02 18.36 12.12
N THR A 49 -63.34 19.46 11.81
CA THR A 49 -63.96 20.80 11.64
C THR A 49 -63.76 21.41 10.26
N ASP A 50 -63.08 20.69 9.39
CA ASP A 50 -62.57 21.10 8.07
C ASP A 50 -62.78 20.00 7.01
N SER A 51 -63.86 19.23 7.15
CA SER A 51 -64.25 18.22 6.16
C SER A 51 -65.01 18.83 4.98
N GLU A 52 -64.75 18.30 3.78
CA GLU A 52 -65.54 18.56 2.56
C GLU A 52 -66.91 17.87 2.58
N TYR A 53 -67.18 17.04 3.59
CA TYR A 53 -68.40 16.27 3.76
C TYR A 53 -69.16 16.68 5.03
N LEU A 54 -68.79 16.13 6.18
CA LEU A 54 -69.45 16.37 7.46
C LEU A 54 -68.42 16.73 8.53
N ASN A 55 -68.60 17.89 9.16
CA ASN A 55 -67.88 18.23 10.37
C ASN A 55 -68.50 17.47 11.54
N VAL A 56 -67.78 16.45 12.01
CA VAL A 56 -68.26 15.49 13.01
C VAL A 56 -67.46 15.57 14.29
N SER A 57 -68.09 15.25 15.41
CA SER A 57 -67.40 14.99 16.67
C SER A 57 -67.72 13.59 17.17
N VAL A 58 -66.69 12.86 17.61
CA VAL A 58 -66.79 11.53 18.18
C VAL A 58 -66.39 11.60 19.64
N SER A 59 -67.28 11.15 20.53
CA SER A 59 -67.03 11.08 21.97
C SER A 59 -67.13 9.63 22.44
N SER A 60 -66.23 9.22 23.33
CA SER A 60 -66.22 7.89 23.91
C SER A 60 -66.30 7.94 25.44
N THR A 61 -66.89 6.91 26.06
CA THR A 61 -66.95 6.82 27.54
C THR A 61 -65.60 6.43 28.15
N GLU A 62 -64.80 5.64 27.42
CA GLU A 62 -63.42 5.28 27.78
C GLU A 62 -62.44 6.00 26.85
N ALA A 63 -61.18 6.13 27.28
CA ALA A 63 -60.13 6.66 26.41
C ALA A 63 -59.74 5.62 25.35
N ILE A 64 -59.77 6.04 24.08
CA ILE A 64 -59.41 5.24 22.91
C ILE A 64 -58.24 5.89 22.17
N LYS A 65 -57.53 5.10 21.38
CA LYS A 65 -56.82 5.61 20.21
C LYS A 65 -57.85 5.67 19.08
N LEU A 66 -57.87 6.77 18.31
CA LEU A 66 -58.78 6.95 17.18
C LEU A 66 -58.04 7.61 16.01
N ARG A 67 -58.20 7.04 14.82
CA ARG A 67 -58.08 7.75 13.53
C ARG A 67 -59.49 7.88 12.97
N LEU A 68 -59.97 9.11 12.82
CA LEU A 68 -61.28 9.45 12.28
C LEU A 68 -61.10 10.29 11.02
N THR A 69 -61.70 9.85 9.93
CA THR A 69 -61.70 10.51 8.63
C THR A 69 -63.14 10.78 8.20
N SER A 70 -63.40 12.00 7.71
CA SER A 70 -64.65 12.41 7.10
C SER A 70 -64.37 12.98 5.71
N VAL A 71 -64.67 12.17 4.69
CA VAL A 71 -64.53 12.49 3.26
C VAL A 71 -65.87 12.29 2.56
N PRO A 72 -66.11 12.83 1.35
CA PRO A 72 -67.42 12.75 0.68
C PRO A 72 -68.10 11.39 0.80
N LYS A 73 -69.28 11.37 1.45
CA LYS A 73 -70.20 10.21 1.61
C LYS A 73 -69.73 9.07 2.54
N VAL A 74 -68.56 9.17 3.18
CA VAL A 74 -68.09 8.16 4.15
C VAL A 74 -67.36 8.76 5.36
N LEU A 75 -67.73 8.30 6.55
CA LEU A 75 -66.93 8.42 7.75
C LEU A 75 -66.17 7.10 7.97
N THR A 76 -64.87 7.16 8.25
CA THR A 76 -64.05 6.00 8.59
C THR A 76 -63.39 6.21 9.95
N MET A 77 -63.45 5.20 10.82
CA MET A 77 -62.91 5.23 12.18
C MET A 77 -62.10 3.96 12.44
N ARG A 78 -60.79 4.07 12.62
CA ARG A 78 -59.96 2.97 13.17
C ARG A 78 -59.72 3.25 14.64
N LEU A 79 -60.14 2.32 15.51
CA LEU A 79 -60.20 2.54 16.97
C LEU A 79 -59.77 1.32 17.77
N GLU A 80 -59.15 1.57 18.92
CA GLU A 80 -58.76 0.54 19.91
C GLU A 80 -58.65 1.13 21.32
N SER A 81 -58.59 0.28 22.35
CA SER A 81 -58.43 0.69 23.75
C SER A 81 -57.07 1.36 24.00
N SER A 82 -57.07 2.61 24.47
CA SER A 82 -55.81 3.31 24.75
C SER A 82 -55.05 2.76 25.96
N SER A 83 -55.72 1.94 26.78
CA SER A 83 -55.19 1.39 28.04
C SER A 83 -54.95 -0.11 28.01
N GLY A 84 -55.47 -0.81 26.98
CA GLY A 84 -55.53 -2.28 26.94
C GLY A 84 -56.35 -2.93 28.06
N SER A 85 -57.10 -2.15 28.85
CA SER A 85 -57.84 -2.64 30.04
C SER A 85 -59.35 -2.49 29.94
N ALA A 86 -59.83 -1.49 29.20
CA ALA A 86 -61.22 -1.41 28.76
C ALA A 86 -61.40 -2.25 27.48
N THR A 87 -62.43 -3.10 27.46
CA THR A 87 -62.77 -3.96 26.30
C THR A 87 -63.98 -3.45 25.53
N SER A 88 -64.73 -2.47 26.04
CA SER A 88 -65.83 -1.85 25.32
C SER A 88 -66.04 -0.41 25.75
N THR A 89 -66.59 0.41 24.86
CA THR A 89 -66.94 1.81 25.13
C THR A 89 -68.28 2.15 24.47
N GLN A 90 -69.01 3.12 25.03
CA GLN A 90 -70.05 3.80 24.25
C GLN A 90 -69.35 4.79 23.30
N ILE A 91 -69.76 4.82 22.03
CA ILE A 91 -69.34 5.81 21.03
C ILE A 91 -70.57 6.66 20.70
N THR A 92 -70.44 7.97 20.83
CA THR A 92 -71.42 8.97 20.38
C THR A 92 -70.82 9.79 19.25
N ILE A 93 -71.42 9.70 18.06
CA ILE A 93 -71.12 10.51 16.90
C ILE A 93 -72.14 11.65 16.85
N ALA A 94 -71.70 12.88 16.63
CA ALA A 94 -72.55 14.06 16.43
C ALA A 94 -72.08 14.84 15.20
N GLY A 95 -73.02 15.46 14.49
CA GLY A 95 -72.76 16.16 13.21
C GLY A 95 -73.18 15.37 11.97
N LEU A 96 -73.93 14.27 12.14
CA LEU A 96 -74.61 13.59 11.04
C LEU A 96 -75.80 14.43 10.55
N ALA A 97 -76.27 14.20 9.31
CA ALA A 97 -77.52 14.78 8.86
C ALA A 97 -78.68 14.25 9.73
N PRO A 98 -79.62 15.08 10.24
CA PRO A 98 -80.74 14.61 11.07
C PRO A 98 -81.69 13.65 10.35
N ASP A 99 -82.36 12.77 11.10
CA ASP A 99 -83.37 11.80 10.61
C ASP A 99 -82.92 10.98 9.36
N THR A 100 -81.61 10.79 9.19
CA THR A 100 -81.00 10.25 7.96
C THR A 100 -80.56 8.81 8.15
N THR A 101 -80.85 7.96 7.17
CA THR A 101 -80.39 6.56 7.16
C THR A 101 -78.93 6.50 6.71
N TYR A 102 -78.11 5.79 7.49
CA TYR A 102 -76.76 5.42 7.11
C TYR A 102 -76.55 3.91 7.26
N TYR A 103 -75.46 3.43 6.69
CA TYR A 103 -75.03 2.04 6.71
C TYR A 103 -73.69 1.97 7.44
N GLN A 104 -73.71 1.41 8.66
CA GLN A 104 -72.53 1.17 9.48
C GLN A 104 -72.01 -0.25 9.21
N TYR A 105 -70.69 -0.37 9.15
CA TYR A 105 -69.96 -1.62 9.01
C TYR A 105 -68.85 -1.71 10.05
N GLU A 106 -68.44 -2.92 10.39
CA GLU A 106 -67.33 -3.22 11.30
C GLU A 106 -66.46 -4.31 10.66
N ASP A 107 -65.21 -3.97 10.42
CA ASP A 107 -64.12 -4.75 9.81
C ASP A 107 -64.31 -5.18 8.34
N ASN A 108 -65.51 -5.59 7.92
CA ASN A 108 -65.82 -6.02 6.54
C ASN A 108 -67.24 -5.59 6.09
N LEU A 109 -67.54 -5.65 4.78
CA LEU A 109 -68.85 -5.24 4.25
C LEU A 109 -69.96 -6.30 4.45
N HIS A 110 -69.66 -7.49 5.00
CA HIS A 110 -70.70 -8.45 5.43
C HIS A 110 -71.40 -7.98 6.71
N ASN A 111 -70.68 -7.28 7.60
CA ASN A 111 -71.13 -6.84 8.93
C ASN A 111 -72.05 -5.59 8.89
N LEU A 112 -72.99 -5.56 7.95
CA LEU A 112 -73.87 -4.41 7.72
C LEU A 112 -74.91 -4.20 8.84
N THR A 113 -74.89 -3.02 9.46
CA THR A 113 -75.94 -2.49 10.33
C THR A 113 -76.53 -1.22 9.75
N GLN A 114 -77.83 -1.23 9.41
CA GLN A 114 -78.55 0.00 9.04
C GLN A 114 -78.85 0.82 10.29
N ILE A 115 -78.45 2.09 10.28
CA ILE A 115 -78.64 3.04 11.38
C ILE A 115 -79.46 4.25 10.91
N VAL A 116 -80.07 4.97 11.86
CA VAL A 116 -80.75 6.24 11.60
C VAL A 116 -80.31 7.23 12.66
N SER A 117 -79.85 8.41 12.25
CA SER A 117 -79.51 9.51 13.15
C SER A 117 -80.75 10.10 13.81
N SER A 118 -80.58 10.69 14.99
CA SER A 118 -81.63 11.45 15.70
C SER A 118 -82.01 12.76 14.98
N ASP A 119 -83.01 13.45 15.54
CA ASP A 119 -83.44 14.79 15.13
C ASP A 119 -82.39 15.89 15.39
N ASP A 120 -81.41 15.63 16.26
CA ASP A 120 -80.22 16.48 16.49
C ASP A 120 -78.95 16.04 15.75
N GLY A 121 -79.04 15.04 14.86
CA GLY A 121 -77.89 14.59 14.04
C GLY A 121 -76.85 13.80 14.85
N THR A 122 -77.29 13.09 15.88
CA THR A 122 -76.45 12.22 16.71
C THR A 122 -76.77 10.74 16.51
N TYR A 123 -75.78 9.89 16.76
CA TYR A 123 -75.91 8.43 16.80
C TYR A 123 -75.03 7.90 17.93
N THR A 124 -75.54 6.94 18.71
CA THR A 124 -74.80 6.37 19.85
C THR A 124 -74.96 4.87 19.89
N TYR A 125 -73.84 4.17 20.02
CA TYR A 125 -73.78 2.70 20.04
C TYR A 125 -72.69 2.20 20.99
N THR A 126 -72.63 0.90 21.23
CA THR A 126 -71.56 0.26 22.02
C THR A 126 -70.59 -0.43 21.08
N GLN A 127 -69.30 -0.13 21.25
CA GLN A 127 -68.19 -0.59 20.43
C GLN A 127 -67.30 -1.54 21.24
N ASP A 128 -66.90 -2.67 20.66
CA ASP A 128 -65.78 -3.46 21.17
C ASP A 128 -64.48 -2.71 20.87
N ILE A 129 -63.58 -2.66 21.85
CA ILE A 129 -62.26 -2.02 21.74
C ILE A 129 -61.16 -2.91 22.33
N SER A 130 -61.46 -4.19 22.57
CA SER A 130 -60.49 -5.17 23.09
C SER A 130 -59.39 -5.49 22.08
N GLU A 131 -59.70 -5.39 20.79
CA GLU A 131 -58.77 -5.40 19.66
C GLU A 131 -59.00 -4.12 18.83
N ALA A 132 -58.22 -3.95 17.75
CA ALA A 132 -58.36 -2.80 16.86
C ALA A 132 -59.41 -3.09 15.77
N HIS A 133 -60.42 -2.23 15.67
CA HIS A 133 -61.51 -2.36 14.70
C HIS A 133 -61.50 -1.19 13.71
N ILE A 134 -61.96 -1.47 12.49
CA ILE A 134 -62.30 -0.43 11.51
C ILE A 134 -63.81 -0.36 11.34
N VAL A 135 -64.36 0.82 11.63
CA VAL A 135 -65.79 1.12 11.49
C VAL A 135 -65.96 2.18 10.42
N PHE A 136 -66.85 1.96 9.47
CA PHE A 136 -67.19 2.98 8.49
C PHE A 136 -68.69 3.13 8.29
N ILE A 137 -69.11 4.38 8.05
CA ILE A 137 -70.50 4.80 8.00
C ILE A 137 -70.74 5.53 6.68
N GLN A 138 -71.66 4.99 5.87
CA GLN A 138 -71.86 5.39 4.48
C GLN A 138 -73.33 5.71 4.18
N GLU A 139 -73.59 6.57 3.20
CA GLU A 139 -74.96 6.92 2.76
C GLU A 139 -75.65 5.79 1.97
N ARG A 140 -74.87 4.85 1.41
CA ARG A 140 -75.35 3.79 0.51
C ARG A 140 -74.55 2.51 0.70
N HIS A 141 -75.22 1.36 0.58
CA HIS A 141 -74.59 0.04 0.46
C HIS A 141 -74.60 -0.46 -1.00
N SER A 142 -73.50 -1.03 -1.48
CA SER A 142 -73.38 -1.74 -2.78
C SER A 142 -72.04 -2.48 -2.83
N THR A 143 -72.04 -3.81 -2.75
CA THR A 143 -70.81 -4.62 -2.69
C THR A 143 -70.93 -5.87 -3.57
N LYS A 144 -69.80 -6.30 -4.14
CA LYS A 144 -69.53 -7.60 -4.76
C LYS A 144 -68.46 -8.31 -3.96
N PHE A 145 -68.65 -9.61 -3.71
CA PHE A 145 -67.72 -10.40 -2.90
C PHE A 145 -67.00 -11.44 -3.77
N ILE A 146 -65.68 -11.47 -3.69
CA ILE A 146 -64.82 -12.44 -4.39
C ILE A 146 -64.22 -13.43 -3.38
N PHE A 147 -64.38 -14.72 -3.67
CA PHE A 147 -63.83 -15.83 -2.89
C PHE A 147 -62.92 -16.71 -3.76
N ASP A 148 -62.05 -17.50 -3.16
CA ASP A 148 -61.23 -18.55 -3.81
C ASP A 148 -62.02 -19.83 -4.18
N ASP A 149 -63.35 -19.75 -4.21
CA ASP A 149 -64.22 -20.90 -4.46
C ASP A 149 -64.30 -21.31 -5.93
N ALA A 150 -65.05 -22.38 -6.23
CA ALA A 150 -65.21 -22.88 -7.60
C ALA A 150 -65.92 -21.90 -8.57
N THR A 151 -66.43 -20.78 -8.07
CA THR A 151 -67.18 -19.75 -8.81
C THR A 151 -66.53 -18.37 -8.78
N GLY A 152 -65.59 -18.11 -7.88
CA GLY A 152 -65.02 -16.76 -7.69
C GLY A 152 -65.99 -15.81 -6.99
N GLY A 153 -66.93 -16.35 -6.20
CA GLY A 153 -68.06 -15.58 -5.67
C GLY A 153 -68.89 -14.88 -6.75
N ASP A 154 -69.04 -13.56 -6.60
CA ASP A 154 -69.80 -12.73 -7.52
C ASP A 154 -69.11 -12.52 -8.88
N CYS A 155 -67.85 -12.95 -9.08
CA CYS A 155 -67.08 -12.72 -10.32
C CYS A 155 -67.88 -13.09 -11.58
N ILE A 156 -68.59 -14.22 -11.58
CA ILE A 156 -69.38 -14.71 -12.73
C ILE A 156 -70.49 -13.73 -13.17
N SER A 157 -70.89 -12.78 -12.31
CA SER A 157 -71.91 -11.78 -12.64
C SER A 157 -71.40 -10.58 -13.45
N PHE A 158 -70.08 -10.35 -13.53
CA PHE A 158 -69.45 -9.24 -14.27
C PHE A 158 -68.14 -9.61 -14.99
N GLY A 159 -67.66 -10.84 -14.86
CA GLY A 159 -66.38 -11.31 -15.36
C GLY A 159 -66.32 -12.83 -15.56
N THR A 160 -65.12 -13.33 -15.82
CA THR A 160 -64.80 -14.75 -15.93
C THR A 160 -63.81 -15.15 -14.84
N TRP A 161 -64.16 -16.20 -14.09
CA TRP A 161 -63.32 -16.77 -13.06
C TRP A 161 -62.45 -17.91 -13.60
N ASP A 162 -61.13 -17.85 -13.36
CA ASP A 162 -60.22 -18.98 -13.49
C ASP A 162 -59.78 -19.49 -12.12
N ALA A 163 -60.44 -20.55 -11.67
CA ALA A 163 -60.15 -21.23 -10.40
C ALA A 163 -58.76 -21.89 -10.35
N ALA A 164 -58.03 -22.03 -11.47
CA ALA A 164 -56.66 -22.57 -11.46
C ALA A 164 -55.62 -21.50 -11.09
N THR A 165 -55.95 -20.22 -11.29
CA THR A 165 -55.07 -19.07 -11.02
C THR A 165 -55.64 -18.08 -10.00
N LEU A 166 -56.86 -18.35 -9.48
CA LEU A 166 -57.64 -17.44 -8.63
C LEU A 166 -57.85 -16.05 -9.27
N THR A 167 -58.01 -16.02 -10.60
CA THR A 167 -58.15 -14.77 -11.37
C THR A 167 -59.62 -14.50 -11.71
N CYS A 168 -60.13 -13.34 -11.31
CA CYS A 168 -61.35 -12.76 -11.84
C CYS A 168 -60.99 -11.74 -12.93
N THR A 169 -61.25 -12.07 -14.20
CA THR A 169 -61.07 -11.15 -15.32
C THR A 169 -62.40 -10.46 -15.65
N LEU A 170 -62.44 -9.12 -15.62
CA LEU A 170 -63.65 -8.36 -15.93
C LEU A 170 -64.07 -8.50 -17.40
N THR A 171 -65.37 -8.44 -17.64
CA THR A 171 -65.98 -8.41 -18.99
C THR A 171 -66.97 -7.27 -19.19
N SER A 172 -67.18 -6.46 -18.15
CA SER A 172 -68.07 -5.30 -18.11
C SER A 172 -67.63 -4.33 -17.02
N ASP A 173 -67.97 -3.06 -17.20
CA ASP A 173 -67.74 -2.01 -16.21
C ASP A 173 -68.60 -2.22 -14.94
N ILE A 174 -68.10 -1.75 -13.80
CA ILE A 174 -68.68 -1.98 -12.45
C ILE A 174 -69.01 -0.63 -11.78
N SER A 175 -70.06 -0.60 -10.96
CA SER A 175 -70.49 0.61 -10.22
C SER A 175 -70.88 0.29 -8.76
N GLU A 176 -70.20 -0.70 -8.19
CA GLU A 176 -70.35 -1.22 -6.83
C GLU A 176 -68.94 -1.49 -6.25
N THR A 177 -68.79 -1.51 -4.93
CA THR A 177 -67.52 -1.86 -4.27
C THR A 177 -67.18 -3.33 -4.54
N ILE A 178 -65.90 -3.67 -4.72
CA ILE A 178 -65.42 -5.05 -4.67
C ILE A 178 -64.73 -5.28 -3.34
N GLU A 179 -65.18 -6.27 -2.57
CA GLU A 179 -64.44 -6.84 -1.44
C GLU A 179 -63.89 -8.22 -1.84
N ILE A 180 -62.66 -8.50 -1.40
CA ILE A 180 -61.99 -9.77 -1.66
C ILE A 180 -61.77 -10.46 -0.32
N ASP A 181 -62.43 -11.61 -0.15
CA ASP A 181 -62.47 -12.34 1.12
C ASP A 181 -61.39 -13.42 1.24
N SER A 182 -60.69 -13.74 0.14
CA SER A 182 -59.66 -14.78 0.09
C SER A 182 -58.32 -14.25 -0.40
N ASP A 183 -57.23 -14.74 0.21
CA ASP A 183 -55.85 -14.44 -0.16
C ASP A 183 -55.47 -14.95 -1.56
N GLY A 184 -54.45 -14.36 -2.18
CA GLY A 184 -53.88 -14.81 -3.46
C GLY A 184 -54.76 -14.56 -4.70
N VAL A 185 -55.88 -13.86 -4.56
CA VAL A 185 -56.80 -13.55 -5.67
C VAL A 185 -56.24 -12.45 -6.58
N THR A 186 -56.43 -12.61 -7.90
CA THR A 186 -56.14 -11.57 -8.89
C THR A 186 -57.43 -10.98 -9.47
N ILE A 187 -57.59 -9.67 -9.43
CA ILE A 187 -58.56 -8.91 -10.22
C ILE A 187 -57.86 -8.37 -11.46
N ASP A 188 -58.19 -8.91 -12.63
CA ASP A 188 -57.72 -8.44 -13.92
C ASP A 188 -58.82 -7.59 -14.56
N GLY A 189 -58.61 -6.28 -14.61
CA GLY A 189 -59.57 -5.35 -15.18
C GLY A 189 -59.78 -5.49 -16.68
N ALA A 190 -58.83 -6.06 -17.42
CA ALA A 190 -58.85 -6.14 -18.89
C ALA A 190 -59.17 -4.79 -19.59
N GLY A 191 -58.87 -3.65 -18.95
CA GLY A 191 -59.19 -2.30 -19.42
C GLY A 191 -60.59 -1.78 -19.08
N HIS A 192 -61.37 -2.49 -18.25
CA HIS A 192 -62.71 -2.07 -17.80
C HIS A 192 -62.68 -1.01 -16.70
N THR A 193 -63.80 -0.28 -16.58
CA THR A 193 -63.94 0.83 -15.63
C THR A 193 -64.74 0.43 -14.38
N MET A 194 -64.28 0.87 -13.21
CA MET A 194 -65.06 0.98 -11.98
C MET A 194 -65.45 2.46 -11.76
N ASP A 195 -66.74 2.76 -11.56
CA ASP A 195 -67.26 4.13 -11.47
C ASP A 195 -68.17 4.34 -10.24
N GLY A 196 -67.67 5.08 -9.24
CA GLY A 196 -68.36 5.39 -7.99
C GLY A 196 -69.42 6.50 -8.06
N SER A 197 -69.62 7.12 -9.23
CA SER A 197 -70.49 8.31 -9.42
C SER A 197 -71.93 8.15 -8.89
N GLN A 198 -72.41 6.92 -8.74
CA GLN A 198 -73.72 6.61 -8.16
C GLN A 198 -73.79 6.73 -6.62
N GLY A 199 -72.75 7.27 -5.98
CA GLY A 199 -72.67 7.40 -4.53
C GLY A 199 -72.13 6.16 -3.84
N VAL A 200 -71.29 5.38 -4.53
CA VAL A 200 -70.49 4.32 -3.92
C VAL A 200 -69.16 4.93 -3.49
N THR A 201 -68.66 4.51 -2.33
CA THR A 201 -67.60 5.18 -1.58
C THR A 201 -66.22 4.57 -1.80
N MET A 202 -66.16 3.26 -2.06
CA MET A 202 -64.94 2.47 -2.18
C MET A 202 -64.94 1.73 -3.52
N GLY A 203 -63.83 1.73 -4.23
CA GLY A 203 -63.65 0.91 -5.43
C GLY A 203 -63.34 -0.54 -5.06
N VAL A 204 -62.10 -0.79 -4.65
CA VAL A 204 -61.64 -2.08 -4.10
C VAL A 204 -61.36 -1.93 -2.61
N TYR A 205 -61.89 -2.83 -1.78
CA TYR A 205 -61.70 -2.88 -0.33
C TYR A 205 -61.02 -4.19 0.07
N LEU A 206 -59.91 -4.08 0.82
CA LEU A 206 -59.11 -5.20 1.32
C LEU A 206 -58.84 -5.01 2.82
N ASP A 207 -59.33 -5.95 3.63
CA ASP A 207 -59.09 -6.01 5.08
C ASP A 207 -58.45 -7.34 5.47
N ALA A 208 -57.30 -7.28 6.14
CA ALA A 208 -56.53 -8.43 6.57
C ALA A 208 -56.31 -9.48 5.45
N ARG A 209 -55.96 -9.01 4.24
CA ARG A 209 -55.69 -9.87 3.06
C ARG A 209 -54.21 -9.91 2.70
N ASN A 210 -53.81 -11.02 2.09
CA ASN A 210 -52.44 -11.28 1.70
C ASN A 210 -52.31 -11.67 0.21
N GLY A 211 -51.35 -11.07 -0.50
CA GLY A 211 -50.96 -11.52 -1.84
C GLY A 211 -51.98 -11.26 -2.94
N ILE A 212 -52.83 -10.24 -2.79
CA ILE A 212 -53.85 -9.86 -3.77
C ILE A 212 -53.21 -9.08 -4.92
N THR A 213 -53.66 -9.30 -6.15
CA THR A 213 -53.27 -8.46 -7.30
C THR A 213 -54.49 -7.74 -7.88
N VAL A 214 -54.38 -6.44 -8.11
CA VAL A 214 -55.39 -5.58 -8.75
C VAL A 214 -54.71 -4.90 -9.94
N LYS A 215 -55.12 -5.20 -11.17
CA LYS A 215 -54.40 -4.70 -12.35
C LYS A 215 -55.29 -4.36 -13.53
N ASP A 216 -54.75 -3.57 -14.46
CA ASP A 216 -55.37 -3.24 -15.76
C ASP A 216 -56.79 -2.64 -15.65
N LEU A 217 -57.06 -1.86 -14.59
CA LEU A 217 -58.35 -1.21 -14.31
C LEU A 217 -58.33 0.30 -14.61
N THR A 218 -59.53 0.88 -14.76
CA THR A 218 -59.75 2.33 -14.59
C THR A 218 -60.69 2.55 -13.41
N ILE A 219 -60.23 3.14 -12.30
CA ILE A 219 -61.00 3.36 -11.08
C ILE A 219 -61.27 4.86 -10.92
N LYS A 220 -62.54 5.26 -10.78
CA LYS A 220 -62.89 6.69 -10.68
C LYS A 220 -64.15 7.04 -9.90
N ASN A 221 -64.27 8.30 -9.49
CA ASN A 221 -65.43 8.88 -8.79
C ASN A 221 -65.78 8.21 -7.44
N PHE A 222 -64.79 7.63 -6.74
CA PHE A 222 -64.97 7.02 -5.42
C PHE A 222 -64.37 7.92 -4.34
N SER A 223 -64.84 7.81 -3.09
CA SER A 223 -64.19 8.45 -1.95
C SER A 223 -62.79 7.85 -1.68
N TYR A 224 -62.64 6.55 -1.93
CA TYR A 224 -61.39 5.80 -1.96
C TYR A 224 -61.40 4.86 -3.18
N GLY A 225 -60.44 4.96 -4.09
CA GLY A 225 -60.34 4.04 -5.24
C GLY A 225 -59.91 2.64 -4.81
N VAL A 226 -58.86 2.56 -4.00
CA VAL A 226 -58.41 1.33 -3.33
C VAL A 226 -58.22 1.63 -1.85
N PHE A 227 -58.75 0.74 -0.99
CA PHE A 227 -58.70 0.86 0.45
C PHE A 227 -58.04 -0.41 1.03
N LEU A 228 -56.88 -0.24 1.67
CA LEU A 228 -56.13 -1.33 2.30
C LEU A 228 -56.11 -1.14 3.81
N ASN A 229 -56.44 -2.19 4.57
CA ASN A 229 -56.37 -2.21 6.03
C ASN A 229 -55.72 -3.52 6.50
N ALA A 230 -54.69 -3.42 7.33
CA ALA A 230 -53.97 -4.56 7.92
C ALA A 230 -53.56 -5.65 6.90
N SER A 231 -53.31 -5.25 5.66
CA SER A 231 -53.11 -6.14 4.50
C SER A 231 -51.63 -6.21 4.12
N SER A 232 -51.24 -7.20 3.33
CA SER A 232 -49.84 -7.37 2.97
C SER A 232 -49.61 -8.01 1.59
N HIS A 233 -48.47 -7.72 0.98
CA HIS A 233 -48.12 -8.19 -0.36
C HIS A 233 -49.19 -7.88 -1.42
N ILE A 234 -49.93 -6.79 -1.25
CA ILE A 234 -50.94 -6.34 -2.21
C ILE A 234 -50.23 -5.70 -3.40
N THR A 235 -50.56 -6.09 -4.62
CA THR A 235 -50.02 -5.49 -5.85
C THR A 235 -51.12 -4.72 -6.58
N VAL A 236 -50.99 -3.41 -6.72
CA VAL A 236 -51.73 -2.60 -7.68
C VAL A 236 -50.79 -2.33 -8.87
N ALA A 237 -51.24 -2.59 -10.10
CA ALA A 237 -50.39 -2.41 -11.27
C ALA A 237 -51.12 -1.98 -12.55
N GLY A 238 -50.50 -1.08 -13.32
CA GLY A 238 -51.02 -0.63 -14.63
C GLY A 238 -52.42 -0.03 -14.59
N THR A 239 -52.83 0.51 -13.44
CA THR A 239 -54.19 0.97 -13.16
C THR A 239 -54.29 2.49 -13.26
N ALA A 240 -55.35 2.98 -13.92
CA ALA A 240 -55.64 4.41 -14.01
C ALA A 240 -56.62 4.82 -12.92
N ILE A 241 -56.25 5.80 -12.08
CA ILE A 241 -56.98 6.18 -10.86
C ILE A 241 -57.25 7.69 -10.87
N SER A 242 -58.52 8.10 -10.96
CA SER A 242 -58.91 9.51 -11.08
C SER A 242 -60.14 9.88 -10.29
N ASP A 243 -60.12 11.02 -9.58
CA ASP A 243 -61.19 11.41 -8.65
C ASP A 243 -61.48 10.29 -7.61
N ALA A 244 -60.44 9.54 -7.18
CA ALA A 244 -60.54 8.30 -6.40
C ALA A 244 -59.20 7.79 -5.79
N GLY A 245 -58.55 8.56 -4.91
CA GLY A 245 -57.23 8.20 -4.34
C GLY A 245 -57.14 6.86 -3.56
N ILE A 246 -55.91 6.39 -3.31
CA ILE A 246 -55.63 5.19 -2.51
C ILE A 246 -55.40 5.56 -1.04
N ILE A 247 -55.86 4.68 -0.13
CA ILE A 247 -55.54 4.77 1.29
C ILE A 247 -55.08 3.41 1.83
N SER A 248 -53.99 3.42 2.61
CA SER A 248 -53.37 2.25 3.23
C SER A 248 -53.20 2.47 4.73
N PHE A 249 -53.68 1.53 5.54
CA PHE A 249 -53.64 1.57 7.00
C PHE A 249 -53.01 0.31 7.57
N ASP A 250 -51.88 0.46 8.26
CA ASP A 250 -51.26 -0.61 9.03
C ASP A 250 -50.93 -1.85 8.17
N SER A 251 -50.62 -1.63 6.89
CA SER A 251 -50.31 -2.66 5.89
C SER A 251 -48.80 -2.88 5.76
N SER A 252 -48.37 -3.89 4.99
CA SER A 252 -46.94 -4.09 4.77
C SER A 252 -46.55 -4.82 3.49
N GLU A 253 -45.44 -4.40 2.90
CA GLU A 253 -44.83 -5.00 1.71
C GLU A 253 -45.75 -4.95 0.47
N ASP A 254 -46.59 -3.91 0.39
CA ASP A 254 -47.50 -3.65 -0.73
C ASP A 254 -46.75 -2.97 -1.90
N ALA A 255 -47.15 -3.23 -3.14
CA ALA A 255 -46.53 -2.70 -4.35
C ALA A 255 -47.55 -1.98 -5.23
N PHE A 256 -47.24 -0.74 -5.61
CA PHE A 256 -47.98 0.10 -6.56
C PHE A 256 -47.03 0.36 -7.74
N THR A 257 -47.42 0.00 -8.97
CA THR A 257 -46.46 0.06 -10.08
C THR A 257 -47.02 0.24 -11.49
N GLY A 258 -46.48 1.23 -12.20
CA GLY A 258 -46.95 1.61 -13.53
C GLY A 258 -48.35 2.22 -13.53
N ASP A 259 -48.83 2.69 -12.38
CA ASP A 259 -50.14 3.27 -12.17
C ASP A 259 -50.17 4.74 -12.61
N THR A 260 -51.35 5.23 -12.98
CA THR A 260 -51.54 6.63 -13.42
C THR A 260 -52.61 7.32 -12.58
N PHE A 261 -52.19 8.30 -11.80
CA PHE A 261 -53.04 9.09 -10.91
C PHE A 261 -53.28 10.48 -11.51
N SER A 262 -54.54 10.89 -11.63
CA SER A 262 -54.91 12.19 -12.22
C SER A 262 -56.17 12.78 -11.60
N GLY A 263 -56.18 14.09 -11.33
CA GLY A 263 -57.37 14.79 -10.80
C GLY A 263 -57.76 14.43 -9.37
N ASN A 264 -56.96 13.62 -8.67
CA ASN A 264 -57.20 13.30 -7.27
C ASN A 264 -56.77 14.49 -6.39
N ASP A 265 -57.66 14.99 -5.54
CA ASP A 265 -57.30 16.00 -4.52
C ASP A 265 -56.30 15.42 -3.50
N ARG A 266 -56.35 14.10 -3.28
CA ARG A 266 -55.37 13.29 -2.52
C ARG A 266 -55.10 12.01 -3.30
N THR A 267 -53.85 11.81 -3.72
CA THR A 267 -53.51 10.65 -4.55
C THR A 267 -53.30 9.37 -3.75
N PHE A 268 -52.42 9.41 -2.75
CA PHE A 268 -52.03 8.23 -1.97
C PHE A 268 -51.74 8.64 -0.53
N ILE A 269 -52.37 7.97 0.44
CA ILE A 269 -52.10 8.21 1.86
C ILE A 269 -51.87 6.87 2.57
N SER A 270 -50.69 6.72 3.16
CA SER A 270 -50.31 5.56 3.97
C SER A 270 -50.09 5.99 5.43
N PHE A 271 -50.55 5.16 6.38
CA PHE A 271 -50.33 5.38 7.80
C PHE A 271 -49.89 4.10 8.50
N ASN A 272 -48.80 4.15 9.26
CA ASN A 272 -48.27 3.04 10.05
C ASN A 272 -48.03 1.77 9.21
N SER A 273 -47.78 1.93 7.91
CA SER A 273 -47.47 0.82 6.99
C SER A 273 -45.95 0.66 6.83
N SER A 274 -45.48 -0.50 6.35
CA SER A 274 -44.04 -0.77 6.29
C SER A 274 -43.60 -1.60 5.09
N GLY A 275 -42.46 -1.24 4.48
CA GLY A 275 -41.91 -1.96 3.33
C GLY A 275 -42.66 -1.74 2.00
N ASP A 276 -43.60 -0.80 1.95
CA ASP A 276 -44.39 -0.50 0.75
C ASP A 276 -43.50 0.05 -0.39
N ILE A 277 -43.79 -0.34 -1.63
CA ILE A 277 -43.05 0.04 -2.84
C ILE A 277 -43.98 0.78 -3.79
N MET A 278 -43.60 1.99 -4.21
CA MET A 278 -44.27 2.75 -5.27
C MET A 278 -43.27 2.96 -6.40
N ARG A 279 -43.53 2.44 -7.62
CA ARG A 279 -42.52 2.44 -8.69
C ARG A 279 -43.04 2.55 -10.11
N ASP A 280 -42.38 3.39 -10.90
CA ASP A 280 -42.69 3.64 -12.33
C ASP A 280 -44.06 4.33 -12.54
N ASP A 281 -44.59 5.01 -11.52
CA ASP A 281 -45.93 5.60 -11.50
C ASP A 281 -45.96 7.04 -12.02
N THR A 282 -47.11 7.49 -12.50
CA THR A 282 -47.34 8.88 -12.93
C THR A 282 -48.41 9.54 -12.07
N ILE A 283 -48.01 10.51 -11.24
CA ILE A 283 -48.88 11.31 -10.38
C ILE A 283 -49.01 12.72 -10.96
N SER A 284 -50.25 13.13 -11.23
CA SER A 284 -50.57 14.45 -11.77
C SER A 284 -51.80 15.07 -11.08
N GLY A 285 -51.77 16.38 -10.83
CA GLY A 285 -52.86 17.04 -10.13
C GLY A 285 -52.95 18.55 -10.41
N SER A 286 -53.42 19.29 -9.40
CA SER A 286 -53.54 20.74 -9.43
C SER A 286 -52.74 21.37 -8.29
N ALA A 287 -52.52 22.70 -8.36
CA ALA A 287 -51.71 23.43 -7.39
C ALA A 287 -52.26 23.41 -5.94
N ASP A 288 -53.50 22.95 -5.75
CA ASP A 288 -54.15 22.78 -4.44
C ASP A 288 -54.27 21.29 -4.02
N ALA A 289 -53.73 20.36 -4.81
CA ALA A 289 -53.85 18.90 -4.60
C ALA A 289 -52.60 18.25 -4.00
N ASP A 290 -52.84 17.17 -3.25
CA ASP A 290 -51.85 16.37 -2.52
C ASP A 290 -51.49 15.08 -3.27
N GLY A 291 -50.20 14.78 -3.37
CA GLY A 291 -49.65 13.56 -3.96
C GLY A 291 -49.63 12.37 -2.99
N VAL A 292 -48.42 11.98 -2.59
CA VAL A 292 -48.13 10.81 -1.76
C VAL A 292 -47.76 11.27 -0.35
N PHE A 293 -48.54 10.88 0.65
CA PHE A 293 -48.31 11.27 2.05
C PHE A 293 -48.11 10.02 2.91
N LEU A 294 -46.98 9.93 3.61
CA LEU A 294 -46.60 8.84 4.49
C LEU A 294 -46.58 9.30 5.96
N PHE A 295 -47.39 8.67 6.81
CA PHE A 295 -47.54 9.00 8.23
C PHE A 295 -47.05 7.87 9.12
N THR A 296 -45.92 8.06 9.79
CA THR A 296 -45.31 7.03 10.66
C THR A 296 -45.08 5.71 9.92
N SER A 297 -44.75 5.75 8.61
CA SER A 297 -44.57 4.57 7.76
C SER A 297 -43.08 4.33 7.48
N THR A 298 -42.62 3.08 7.48
CA THR A 298 -41.16 2.77 7.55
C THR A 298 -40.62 1.81 6.50
N GLY A 299 -39.36 1.99 6.09
CA GLY A 299 -38.62 1.02 5.27
C GLY A 299 -39.14 0.81 3.84
N GLY A 300 -39.98 1.71 3.33
CA GLY A 300 -40.55 1.66 1.98
C GLY A 300 -39.62 2.20 0.89
N THR A 301 -40.05 2.07 -0.37
CA THR A 301 -39.34 2.59 -1.55
C THR A 301 -40.27 3.38 -2.46
N ILE A 302 -39.86 4.58 -2.89
CA ILE A 302 -40.54 5.37 -3.93
C ILE A 302 -39.52 5.61 -5.04
N ALA A 303 -39.69 5.00 -6.21
CA ALA A 303 -38.66 5.06 -7.24
C ALA A 303 -39.15 5.14 -8.69
N SER A 304 -38.35 5.77 -9.57
CA SER A 304 -38.66 5.92 -11.01
C SER A 304 -39.99 6.61 -11.35
N SER A 305 -40.67 7.21 -10.38
CA SER A 305 -42.02 7.78 -10.55
C SER A 305 -41.97 9.26 -10.93
N THR A 306 -43.02 9.75 -11.59
CA THR A 306 -43.15 11.15 -12.05
C THR A 306 -44.25 11.88 -11.30
N PHE A 307 -43.94 13.01 -10.68
CA PHE A 307 -44.85 13.88 -9.96
C PHE A 307 -44.96 15.23 -10.66
N SER A 308 -46.18 15.69 -10.96
CA SER A 308 -46.38 16.92 -11.75
C SER A 308 -47.61 17.75 -11.37
N GLY A 309 -47.43 19.07 -11.30
CA GLY A 309 -48.51 20.06 -11.14
C GLY A 309 -49.23 20.09 -9.78
N LEU A 310 -48.70 19.42 -8.76
CA LEU A 310 -49.29 19.30 -7.41
C LEU A 310 -48.94 20.49 -6.51
N GLY A 311 -49.76 20.73 -5.48
CA GLY A 311 -49.44 21.63 -4.37
C GLY A 311 -48.33 21.05 -3.50
N GLN A 312 -48.49 19.80 -3.07
CA GLN A 312 -47.48 19.04 -2.32
C GLN A 312 -47.36 17.62 -2.89
N ALA A 313 -46.17 17.23 -3.39
CA ALA A 313 -46.02 15.99 -4.14
C ALA A 313 -45.66 14.76 -3.28
N LEU A 314 -44.64 14.85 -2.42
CA LEU A 314 -44.27 13.78 -1.49
C LEU A 314 -44.03 14.36 -0.09
N PHE A 315 -44.76 13.84 0.90
CA PHE A 315 -44.65 14.25 2.31
C PHE A 315 -44.33 13.05 3.21
N LEU A 316 -43.21 13.13 3.92
CA LEU A 316 -42.86 12.24 5.03
C LEU A 316 -43.13 12.97 6.36
N TYR A 317 -43.97 12.40 7.22
CA TYR A 317 -44.46 13.05 8.43
C TYR A 317 -44.45 12.13 9.66
N ASP A 318 -43.87 12.62 10.77
CA ASP A 318 -43.97 12.11 12.15
C ASP A 318 -43.59 10.61 12.28
N GLY A 319 -42.28 10.33 12.15
CA GLY A 319 -41.70 8.99 12.20
C GLY A 319 -41.83 8.19 10.90
N SER A 320 -41.85 8.86 9.75
CA SER A 320 -41.76 8.20 8.45
C SER A 320 -40.29 8.03 8.07
N ASP A 321 -39.76 6.84 8.33
CA ASP A 321 -38.32 6.58 8.50
C ASP A 321 -37.81 5.47 7.56
N ASP A 322 -36.50 5.42 7.33
CA ASP A 322 -35.85 4.42 6.45
C ASP A 322 -36.44 4.34 5.01
N ILE A 323 -37.09 5.41 4.52
CA ILE A 323 -37.67 5.43 3.16
C ILE A 323 -36.57 5.70 2.13
N ALA A 324 -36.51 4.85 1.09
CA ALA A 324 -35.65 5.03 -0.07
C ALA A 324 -36.40 5.76 -1.21
N ILE A 325 -35.98 6.98 -1.54
CA ILE A 325 -36.57 7.80 -2.60
C ILE A 325 -35.55 7.95 -3.73
N SER A 326 -35.74 7.26 -4.87
CA SER A 326 -34.72 7.27 -5.94
C SER A 326 -35.17 7.28 -7.39
N GLY A 327 -34.45 8.01 -8.24
CA GLY A 327 -34.72 8.05 -9.70
C GLY A 327 -36.03 8.76 -10.09
N ASN A 328 -36.70 9.47 -9.17
CA ASN A 328 -38.00 10.10 -9.42
C ASN A 328 -37.83 11.45 -10.13
N THR A 329 -38.86 11.85 -10.88
CA THR A 329 -38.95 13.17 -11.52
C THR A 329 -40.04 14.00 -10.86
N PHE A 330 -39.67 15.13 -10.28
CA PHE A 330 -40.57 16.09 -9.62
C PHE A 330 -40.58 17.40 -10.41
N THR A 331 -41.70 17.80 -11.01
CA THR A 331 -41.73 18.94 -11.94
C THR A 331 -42.95 19.86 -11.78
N GLY A 332 -42.70 21.16 -11.59
CA GLY A 332 -43.75 22.19 -11.60
C GLY A 332 -44.66 22.15 -10.37
N LEU A 333 -44.07 22.04 -9.17
CA LEU A 333 -44.76 21.75 -7.91
C LEU A 333 -44.72 22.95 -6.95
N GLY A 334 -45.60 22.95 -5.94
CA GLY A 334 -45.44 23.82 -4.77
C GLY A 334 -44.27 23.35 -3.90
N ASP A 335 -44.51 22.30 -3.13
CA ASP A 335 -43.51 21.50 -2.41
C ASP A 335 -43.29 20.17 -3.14
N ALA A 336 -42.07 19.88 -3.59
CA ALA A 336 -41.77 18.61 -4.24
C ALA A 336 -41.54 17.47 -3.22
N LEU A 337 -40.59 17.65 -2.30
CA LEU A 337 -40.28 16.68 -1.25
C LEU A 337 -40.14 17.39 0.10
N PHE A 338 -41.00 17.02 1.06
CA PHE A 338 -41.01 17.58 2.40
C PHE A 338 -40.82 16.45 3.44
N LEU A 339 -39.82 16.60 4.32
CA LEU A 339 -39.56 15.75 5.48
C LEU A 339 -39.86 16.54 6.76
N TYR A 340 -40.74 16.01 7.61
CA TYR A 340 -41.15 16.60 8.89
C TYR A 340 -41.10 15.55 10.00
N ASP A 341 -40.32 15.81 11.05
CA ASP A 341 -40.06 14.87 12.17
C ASP A 341 -39.78 13.42 11.67
N SER A 342 -38.94 13.28 10.64
CA SER A 342 -38.67 12.01 9.91
C SER A 342 -37.17 11.71 9.82
N TYR A 343 -36.78 10.43 9.93
CA TYR A 343 -35.41 10.02 10.24
C TYR A 343 -34.82 9.01 9.24
N ASP A 344 -33.49 9.05 9.07
CA ASP A 344 -32.70 8.02 8.38
C ASP A 344 -33.12 7.70 6.91
N ASN A 345 -33.91 8.58 6.27
CA ASN A 345 -34.35 8.41 4.89
C ASN A 345 -33.21 8.64 3.88
N THR A 346 -33.24 7.94 2.73
CA THR A 346 -32.26 8.09 1.65
C THR A 346 -32.89 8.67 0.40
N ILE A 347 -32.36 9.79 -0.10
CA ILE A 347 -32.89 10.52 -1.25
C ILE A 347 -31.77 10.63 -2.30
N THR A 348 -31.86 9.90 -3.41
CA THR A 348 -30.77 9.81 -4.41
C THR A 348 -31.25 9.71 -5.85
N GLU A 349 -30.47 10.19 -6.83
CA GLU A 349 -30.79 10.08 -8.27
C GLU A 349 -32.11 10.76 -8.70
N ASN A 350 -32.72 11.61 -7.86
CA ASN A 350 -33.98 12.29 -8.20
C ASN A 350 -33.72 13.60 -8.97
N THR A 351 -34.62 13.95 -9.89
CA THR A 351 -34.60 15.26 -10.58
C THR A 351 -35.76 16.12 -10.09
N LEU A 352 -35.45 17.20 -9.38
CA LEU A 352 -36.41 18.15 -8.81
C LEU A 352 -36.33 19.48 -9.57
N SER A 353 -37.39 19.83 -10.29
CA SER A 353 -37.36 20.93 -11.26
C SER A 353 -38.58 21.85 -11.28
N ASP A 354 -38.35 23.11 -11.66
CA ASP A 354 -39.36 24.15 -11.91
C ASP A 354 -40.40 24.31 -10.76
N SER A 355 -40.02 23.98 -9.52
CA SER A 355 -40.90 23.92 -8.34
C SER A 355 -40.65 25.08 -7.38
N GLN A 356 -41.62 25.47 -6.53
CA GLN A 356 -41.44 26.61 -5.61
C GLN A 356 -40.42 26.27 -4.51
N ARG A 357 -40.50 25.08 -3.94
CA ARG A 357 -39.49 24.46 -3.05
C ARG A 357 -39.28 23.02 -3.50
N ALA A 358 -38.04 22.65 -3.78
CA ALA A 358 -37.71 21.29 -4.20
C ALA A 358 -37.58 20.35 -2.99
N LEU A 359 -36.56 20.53 -2.14
CA LEU A 359 -36.37 19.73 -0.92
C LEU A 359 -36.50 20.60 0.33
N PHE A 360 -37.37 20.19 1.25
CA PHE A 360 -37.56 20.85 2.55
C PHE A 360 -37.45 19.85 3.70
N VAL A 361 -36.57 20.12 4.66
CA VAL A 361 -36.39 19.33 5.88
C VAL A 361 -36.69 20.20 7.09
N TYR A 362 -37.52 19.71 8.02
CA TYR A 362 -38.04 20.50 9.15
C TYR A 362 -38.19 19.68 10.43
N GLY A 363 -38.26 20.40 11.57
CA GLY A 363 -38.59 19.83 12.87
C GLY A 363 -37.39 19.13 13.50
N SER A 364 -37.57 17.89 13.93
CA SER A 364 -36.56 17.06 14.59
C SER A 364 -35.79 16.19 13.59
N SER A 365 -36.15 16.23 12.29
CA SER A 365 -35.67 15.34 11.23
C SER A 365 -34.14 15.23 11.19
N HIS A 366 -33.61 14.01 11.25
CA HIS A 366 -32.16 13.75 11.34
C HIS A 366 -31.74 12.41 10.73
N GLY A 367 -30.46 12.27 10.40
CA GLY A 367 -29.88 11.03 9.85
C GLY A 367 -30.20 10.81 8.36
N ASN A 368 -31.11 11.61 7.80
CA ASN A 368 -31.45 11.57 6.39
C ASN A 368 -30.20 11.84 5.53
N THR A 369 -30.06 11.11 4.42
CA THR A 369 -28.92 11.19 3.50
C THR A 369 -29.39 11.53 2.09
N MET A 370 -28.90 12.64 1.51
CA MET A 370 -29.34 13.22 0.24
C MET A 370 -28.14 13.48 -0.68
N TYR A 371 -27.95 12.69 -1.72
CA TYR A 371 -26.83 12.86 -2.67
C TYR A 371 -27.25 12.45 -4.08
N HIS A 372 -26.51 12.83 -5.12
CA HIS A 372 -26.82 12.52 -6.53
C HIS A 372 -28.22 12.97 -7.00
N ASN A 373 -28.79 14.03 -6.42
CA ASN A 373 -30.03 14.63 -6.94
C ASN A 373 -29.72 15.83 -7.83
N ASN A 374 -30.55 16.08 -8.85
CA ASN A 374 -30.51 17.27 -9.69
C ASN A 374 -31.55 18.29 -9.22
N PHE A 375 -31.11 19.50 -8.86
CA PHE A 375 -31.98 20.62 -8.51
C PHE A 375 -31.93 21.68 -9.63
N LEU A 376 -33.05 21.84 -10.36
CA LEU A 376 -33.12 22.61 -11.61
C LEU A 376 -34.22 23.69 -11.60
N ARG A 377 -33.87 24.98 -11.64
CA ARG A 377 -34.77 26.13 -11.83
C ARG A 377 -35.87 26.26 -10.77
N ASN A 378 -35.62 25.75 -9.56
CA ASN A 378 -36.57 25.88 -8.47
C ASN A 378 -36.55 27.29 -7.86
N GLY A 379 -37.64 27.72 -7.24
CA GLY A 379 -37.68 28.94 -6.43
C GLY A 379 -36.76 28.86 -5.21
N THR A 380 -36.63 27.65 -4.65
CA THR A 380 -35.64 27.28 -3.64
C THR A 380 -35.25 25.80 -3.84
N ASN A 381 -33.96 25.52 -3.99
CA ASN A 381 -33.46 24.16 -4.25
C ASN A 381 -33.52 23.25 -3.01
N ALA A 382 -32.88 23.64 -1.90
CA ALA A 382 -32.93 22.91 -0.64
C ALA A 382 -33.08 23.86 0.56
N LEU A 383 -33.75 23.40 1.62
CA LEU A 383 -33.82 24.05 2.93
C LEU A 383 -33.75 22.99 4.04
N ASP A 384 -32.86 23.20 5.01
CA ASP A 384 -32.83 22.45 6.27
C ASP A 384 -33.09 23.40 7.44
N TYR A 385 -34.24 23.22 8.08
CA TYR A 385 -34.63 23.85 9.34
C TYR A 385 -34.90 22.78 10.42
N SER A 386 -34.12 21.69 10.42
CA SER A 386 -34.06 20.75 11.54
C SER A 386 -33.35 21.36 12.76
N ASP A 387 -33.73 20.92 13.97
CA ASP A 387 -33.09 21.37 15.22
C ASP A 387 -31.85 20.55 15.62
N THR A 388 -31.53 19.51 14.85
CA THR A 388 -30.53 18.47 15.16
C THR A 388 -29.31 18.45 14.25
N LEU A 389 -29.31 19.16 13.11
CA LEU A 389 -28.15 19.41 12.23
C LEU A 389 -27.41 18.13 11.75
N ASN A 390 -28.10 17.00 11.68
CA ASN A 390 -27.53 15.69 11.35
C ASN A 390 -28.13 15.12 10.05
N ASN A 391 -28.57 15.99 9.14
CA ASN A 391 -28.96 15.63 7.78
C ASN A 391 -27.75 15.83 6.86
N ASN A 392 -27.46 14.84 6.03
CA ASN A 392 -26.24 14.84 5.23
C ASN A 392 -26.55 14.99 3.74
N PHE A 393 -26.17 16.12 3.15
CA PHE A 393 -26.39 16.40 1.73
C PHE A 393 -25.21 15.96 0.83
N SER A 394 -24.23 15.21 1.35
CA SER A 394 -23.09 14.76 0.54
C SER A 394 -22.34 13.58 1.15
N LEU A 395 -21.90 12.63 0.33
CA LEU A 395 -20.96 11.60 0.75
C LEU A 395 -19.51 12.03 0.45
N PRO A 396 -18.50 11.49 1.16
CA PRO A 396 -17.10 11.83 0.92
C PRO A 396 -16.67 11.62 -0.55
N ASN A 397 -15.75 12.47 -1.02
CA ASN A 397 -15.06 12.28 -2.30
C ASN A 397 -14.50 10.84 -2.41
N PRO A 398 -14.71 10.11 -3.51
CA PRO A 398 -15.22 10.58 -4.82
C PRO A 398 -16.73 10.43 -5.03
N VAL A 399 -17.53 10.10 -4.01
CA VAL A 399 -18.98 9.92 -4.18
C VAL A 399 -19.68 11.27 -4.35
N GLY A 400 -19.32 12.27 -3.54
CA GLY A 400 -19.84 13.63 -3.66
C GLY A 400 -21.29 13.81 -3.19
N GLY A 401 -21.86 14.98 -3.49
CA GLY A 401 -23.21 15.41 -3.15
C GLY A 401 -24.15 15.50 -4.35
N ASN A 402 -24.85 16.61 -4.47
CA ASN A 402 -25.93 16.87 -5.42
C ASN A 402 -25.51 17.90 -6.48
N TYR A 403 -26.27 18.00 -7.57
CA TYR A 403 -26.12 19.07 -8.57
C TYR A 403 -27.15 20.17 -8.35
N PHE A 404 -26.71 21.43 -8.39
CA PHE A 404 -27.56 22.62 -8.26
C PHE A 404 -27.29 23.59 -9.41
N ASP A 405 -28.32 23.91 -10.22
CA ASP A 405 -28.20 24.88 -11.32
C ASP A 405 -28.11 26.36 -10.88
N SER A 406 -27.82 26.57 -9.59
CA SER A 406 -27.57 27.86 -8.94
C SER A 406 -26.27 27.85 -8.13
N PHE A 407 -25.45 26.80 -8.27
CA PHE A 407 -24.15 26.64 -7.64
C PHE A 407 -23.30 25.64 -8.44
N ASP A 408 -23.13 25.88 -9.74
CA ASP A 408 -22.33 25.03 -10.64
C ASP A 408 -21.23 25.80 -11.40
N GLU A 409 -21.26 27.14 -11.39
CA GLU A 409 -20.24 27.97 -12.02
C GLU A 409 -19.29 28.68 -11.01
N PRO A 410 -18.03 28.98 -11.41
CA PRO A 410 -17.09 29.79 -10.61
C PRO A 410 -17.59 31.19 -10.25
N SER A 411 -18.60 31.71 -10.96
CA SER A 411 -19.21 33.01 -10.66
C SER A 411 -20.14 32.97 -9.43
N GLU A 412 -20.57 31.78 -9.03
CA GLU A 412 -21.49 31.51 -7.92
C GLU A 412 -20.77 31.03 -6.67
N GLY A 413 -19.54 30.52 -6.82
CA GLY A 413 -18.68 30.02 -5.76
C GLY A 413 -18.13 28.62 -6.02
N CYS A 414 -18.75 27.87 -6.93
CA CYS A 414 -18.31 26.53 -7.33
C CYS A 414 -17.04 26.60 -8.20
N ASN A 415 -15.87 26.32 -7.61
CA ASN A 415 -14.62 26.14 -8.32
C ASN A 415 -14.27 24.64 -8.31
N ASP A 416 -13.73 24.12 -9.40
CA ASP A 416 -13.27 22.72 -9.53
C ASP A 416 -11.78 22.74 -9.91
N ALA A 417 -10.93 23.08 -8.93
CA ALA A 417 -9.48 23.14 -9.13
C ALA A 417 -8.89 21.72 -9.23
N GLY A 418 -9.43 20.78 -8.47
CA GLY A 418 -9.05 19.37 -8.49
C GLY A 418 -9.45 18.64 -9.77
N GLY A 419 -10.46 19.14 -10.51
CA GLY A 419 -10.93 18.67 -11.82
C GLY A 419 -11.60 17.30 -11.79
N GLU A 420 -12.17 16.91 -10.65
CA GLU A 420 -13.00 15.72 -10.45
C GLU A 420 -14.48 15.94 -10.80
N GLY A 421 -14.89 17.18 -11.11
CA GLY A 421 -16.30 17.53 -11.35
C GLY A 421 -17.08 17.90 -10.08
N LEU A 422 -16.39 18.08 -8.95
CA LEU A 422 -16.95 18.54 -7.68
C LEU A 422 -16.49 19.97 -7.37
N CYS A 423 -17.32 20.74 -6.67
CA CYS A 423 -16.94 22.06 -6.18
C CYS A 423 -16.02 21.93 -4.96
N ASP A 424 -14.89 22.63 -4.95
CA ASP A 424 -13.95 22.80 -3.83
C ASP A 424 -14.60 23.47 -2.58
N ALA A 425 -15.76 24.09 -2.76
CA ALA A 425 -16.48 24.87 -1.74
C ALA A 425 -17.90 24.32 -1.52
N PRO A 426 -18.39 24.28 -0.27
CA PRO A 426 -19.72 23.78 0.05
C PRO A 426 -20.82 24.73 -0.43
N ASN A 427 -21.95 24.17 -0.88
CA ASN A 427 -23.18 24.92 -1.12
C ASN A 427 -23.97 25.02 0.20
N VAL A 428 -24.12 26.23 0.75
CA VAL A 428 -24.73 26.47 2.07
C VAL A 428 -26.11 27.11 1.93
N PHE A 429 -27.16 26.46 2.44
CA PHE A 429 -28.57 26.82 2.21
C PHE A 429 -29.08 28.00 3.09
N ALA A 430 -28.24 29.01 3.30
CA ALA A 430 -28.31 29.92 4.45
C ALA A 430 -29.56 30.82 4.57
N GLN A 431 -30.00 31.05 5.82
CA GLN A 431 -30.23 32.43 6.29
C GLN A 431 -30.24 32.67 7.82
N TYR A 432 -30.15 31.65 8.68
CA TYR A 432 -29.93 31.81 10.13
C TYR A 432 -28.84 30.84 10.65
N TYR A 433 -28.48 30.97 11.93
CA TYR A 433 -27.43 30.19 12.59
C TYR A 433 -27.62 28.68 12.37
N ASP A 434 -26.52 28.03 11.96
CA ASP A 434 -26.41 26.60 11.65
C ASP A 434 -27.38 26.13 10.54
N ALA A 435 -27.07 26.51 9.30
CA ALA A 435 -27.79 26.04 8.10
C ALA A 435 -27.17 24.75 7.53
N GLY A 436 -28.01 23.87 6.98
CA GLY A 436 -27.55 22.71 6.21
C GLY A 436 -26.70 23.11 4.99
N GLN A 437 -25.82 22.21 4.58
CA GLN A 437 -24.93 22.39 3.44
C GLN A 437 -24.70 21.06 2.69
N ASP A 438 -24.49 21.16 1.38
CA ASP A 438 -23.84 20.12 0.59
C ASP A 438 -22.33 20.40 0.59
N ALA A 439 -21.52 19.45 1.09
CA ALA A 439 -20.08 19.66 1.22
C ALA A 439 -19.29 19.38 -0.06
N PHE A 440 -19.89 18.70 -1.03
CA PHE A 440 -19.25 18.30 -2.29
C PHE A 440 -20.25 18.41 -3.47
N PRO A 441 -20.77 19.60 -3.82
CA PRO A 441 -21.70 19.74 -4.93
C PRO A 441 -21.05 19.37 -6.28
N TRP A 442 -21.82 18.86 -7.22
CA TRP A 442 -21.34 18.57 -8.58
C TRP A 442 -21.37 19.81 -9.48
N THR A 443 -20.39 19.94 -10.37
CA THR A 443 -20.25 21.06 -11.32
C THR A 443 -21.04 20.85 -12.63
N THR A 444 -21.63 19.67 -12.83
CA THR A 444 -22.50 19.40 -13.99
C THR A 444 -23.66 18.49 -13.59
N GLN A 445 -24.81 18.68 -14.25
CA GLN A 445 -25.96 17.78 -14.15
C GLN A 445 -25.53 16.33 -14.43
N ASP A 446 -26.01 15.39 -13.63
CA ASP A 446 -25.65 13.96 -13.71
C ASP A 446 -24.11 13.76 -13.65
N GLY A 447 -23.45 14.49 -12.75
CA GLY A 447 -21.99 14.50 -12.60
C GLY A 447 -21.42 13.14 -12.19
N TRP A 448 -22.11 12.47 -11.25
CA TRP A 448 -21.78 11.16 -10.70
C TRP A 448 -21.74 10.03 -11.74
N ASP A 449 -22.57 10.10 -12.79
CA ASP A 449 -22.58 9.13 -13.90
C ASP A 449 -21.39 9.27 -14.86
N LYS A 450 -20.58 10.33 -14.68
CA LYS A 450 -19.34 10.56 -15.42
C LYS A 450 -18.17 10.30 -14.46
N PRO A 451 -17.68 9.05 -14.33
CA PRO A 451 -16.53 8.79 -13.46
C PRO A 451 -15.35 9.64 -13.92
N SER A 452 -14.94 10.57 -13.06
CA SER A 452 -13.71 11.34 -13.27
C SER A 452 -12.56 10.34 -13.37
N SER A 453 -11.96 10.21 -14.56
CA SER A 453 -10.75 9.41 -14.72
C SER A 453 -9.73 9.86 -13.67
N PRO A 454 -9.32 9.00 -12.72
CA PRO A 454 -8.42 9.39 -11.63
C PRO A 454 -7.21 10.09 -12.23
N LYS A 455 -7.00 11.36 -11.88
CA LYS A 455 -5.99 12.17 -12.54
C LYS A 455 -4.62 11.55 -12.29
N VAL A 456 -3.98 11.10 -13.36
CA VAL A 456 -2.67 10.45 -13.29
C VAL A 456 -1.59 11.50 -13.05
N SER A 457 -0.69 11.21 -12.11
CA SER A 457 0.44 12.05 -11.76
C SER A 457 1.55 12.02 -12.81
N ASN A 458 2.30 13.11 -12.95
CA ASN A 458 3.58 13.10 -13.67
C ASN A 458 4.60 12.25 -12.91
N VAL A 459 5.63 11.74 -13.60
CA VAL A 459 6.59 10.79 -13.00
C VAL A 459 7.98 11.42 -12.80
N LEU A 460 8.53 11.33 -11.58
CA LEU A 460 9.93 11.63 -11.30
C LEU A 460 10.67 10.32 -11.06
N PHE A 461 11.69 10.04 -11.88
CA PHE A 461 12.52 8.84 -11.74
C PHE A 461 13.85 9.15 -11.07
N LEU A 462 14.15 8.47 -9.97
CA LEU A 462 15.42 8.49 -9.27
C LEU A 462 16.19 7.19 -9.55
N PRO A 463 17.27 7.23 -10.36
CA PRO A 463 18.10 6.06 -10.63
C PRO A 463 18.86 5.60 -9.37
N GLY A 464 19.39 4.38 -9.41
CA GLY A 464 20.24 3.82 -8.36
C GLY A 464 21.65 4.41 -8.28
N ILE A 465 22.44 3.84 -7.36
CA ILE A 465 23.90 3.97 -7.31
C ILE A 465 24.49 3.86 -8.72
N GLU A 466 25.43 4.75 -9.05
CA GLU A 466 26.16 4.75 -10.32
C GLU A 466 25.28 4.92 -11.59
N GLY A 467 23.96 5.08 -11.45
CA GLY A 467 22.98 5.16 -12.55
C GLY A 467 22.92 6.50 -13.28
N SER A 468 23.79 7.46 -12.96
CA SER A 468 23.92 8.75 -13.64
C SER A 468 25.33 8.94 -14.20
N ARG A 469 25.44 9.53 -15.41
CA ARG A 469 26.74 9.80 -16.03
C ARG A 469 27.41 11.02 -15.41
N LEU A 470 28.64 10.84 -14.94
CA LEU A 470 29.46 11.92 -14.38
C LEU A 470 30.54 12.38 -15.36
N TYR A 471 30.70 13.69 -15.43
CA TYR A 471 31.60 14.39 -16.34
C TYR A 471 32.51 15.34 -15.55
N GLU A 472 33.71 15.53 -16.06
CA GLU A 472 34.59 16.64 -15.68
C GLU A 472 34.61 17.67 -16.82
N GLY A 473 34.59 18.95 -16.48
CA GLY A 473 34.56 20.03 -17.46
C GLY A 473 35.95 20.42 -18.00
N THR A 474 36.32 21.67 -17.78
CA THR A 474 37.64 22.23 -18.18
C THR A 474 38.41 22.85 -17.02
N GLY A 475 37.90 22.69 -15.79
CA GLY A 475 38.60 22.90 -14.55
C GLY A 475 39.60 21.79 -14.24
N CYS A 476 40.15 21.82 -13.02
CA CYS A 476 40.92 20.75 -12.37
C CYS A 476 42.16 20.20 -13.12
N GLY A 477 42.53 20.77 -14.27
CA GLY A 477 43.68 20.37 -15.09
C GLY A 477 43.32 19.82 -16.48
N LYS A 478 42.03 19.70 -16.82
CA LYS A 478 41.57 19.32 -18.16
C LYS A 478 41.57 20.50 -19.12
N THR A 479 41.53 20.20 -20.42
CA THR A 479 41.39 21.20 -21.50
C THR A 479 40.16 20.98 -22.38
N VAL A 480 39.46 19.86 -22.18
CA VAL A 480 38.22 19.44 -22.84
C VAL A 480 37.39 18.67 -21.82
N GLU A 481 36.06 18.74 -21.97
CA GLU A 481 35.13 17.92 -21.19
C GLU A 481 35.42 16.43 -21.39
N GLU A 482 35.46 15.67 -20.29
CA GLU A 482 35.71 14.22 -20.29
C GLU A 482 34.61 13.50 -19.50
N LYS A 483 33.99 12.47 -20.10
CA LYS A 483 33.10 11.56 -19.38
C LYS A 483 33.94 10.62 -18.51
N LEU A 484 33.79 10.72 -17.20
CA LEU A 484 34.56 9.93 -16.24
C LEU A 484 33.85 8.63 -15.87
N TRP A 485 32.55 8.69 -15.60
CA TRP A 485 31.74 7.50 -15.29
C TRP A 485 31.24 6.79 -16.55
N GLU A 486 30.93 5.49 -16.45
CA GLU A 486 31.11 4.51 -17.54
C GLU A 486 32.57 4.53 -18.05
N PRO A 487 33.56 4.05 -17.25
CA PRO A 487 35.01 4.16 -17.56
C PRO A 487 35.49 3.28 -18.72
N LEU A 488 34.57 2.81 -19.59
CA LEU A 488 34.87 2.19 -20.87
C LEU A 488 35.63 3.19 -21.74
N ALA A 489 36.91 2.91 -22.01
CA ALA A 489 37.72 3.80 -22.84
C ALA A 489 37.39 3.63 -24.33
N ASP A 490 37.53 4.71 -25.12
CA ASP A 490 37.18 4.76 -26.55
C ASP A 490 37.97 3.76 -27.43
N SER A 491 39.00 3.12 -26.88
CA SER A 491 39.71 2.02 -27.52
C SER A 491 40.28 1.03 -26.51
N PHE A 492 40.32 -0.25 -26.92
CA PHE A 492 40.97 -1.35 -26.21
C PHE A 492 42.43 -1.05 -25.80
N ILE A 493 43.17 -0.28 -26.61
CA ILE A 493 44.55 0.13 -26.32
C ILE A 493 44.60 1.04 -25.08
N GLN A 494 43.63 1.94 -24.88
CA GLN A 494 43.58 2.81 -23.71
C GLN A 494 43.24 2.02 -22.43
N ILE A 495 42.39 0.98 -22.52
CA ILE A 495 42.10 0.06 -21.42
C ILE A 495 43.40 -0.62 -20.95
N LEU A 496 44.21 -1.16 -21.87
CA LEU A 496 45.53 -1.76 -21.57
C LEU A 496 46.55 -0.79 -20.94
N PHE A 497 46.34 0.52 -21.06
CA PHE A 497 47.16 1.56 -20.43
C PHE A 497 46.52 2.14 -19.15
N GLY A 498 45.45 1.54 -18.61
CA GLY A 498 44.84 1.92 -17.34
C GLY A 498 43.98 3.18 -17.41
N ALA A 499 43.37 3.46 -18.57
CA ALA A 499 42.54 4.67 -18.73
C ALA A 499 41.28 4.68 -17.85
N GLY A 500 40.66 3.52 -17.57
CA GLY A 500 39.49 3.43 -16.70
C GLY A 500 39.81 3.79 -15.25
N ASP A 501 40.81 3.12 -14.65
CA ASP A 501 41.42 3.51 -13.37
C ASP A 501 41.72 5.00 -13.26
N LYS A 502 42.27 5.62 -14.32
CA LYS A 502 42.59 7.04 -14.34
C LYS A 502 41.33 7.90 -14.24
N LYS A 503 40.31 7.62 -15.05
CA LYS A 503 39.02 8.34 -15.01
C LYS A 503 38.34 8.23 -13.65
N VAL A 504 38.39 7.06 -13.01
CA VAL A 504 37.81 6.86 -11.68
C VAL A 504 38.63 7.54 -10.58
N LYS A 505 39.96 7.67 -10.73
CA LYS A 505 40.79 8.51 -9.85
C LYS A 505 40.46 10.00 -9.93
N ASP A 506 40.06 10.48 -11.11
CA ASP A 506 39.58 11.86 -11.28
C ASP A 506 38.21 12.10 -10.58
N LEU A 507 37.47 11.04 -10.21
CA LEU A 507 36.25 11.08 -9.39
C LEU A 507 36.50 11.00 -7.86
N PHE A 508 37.75 10.95 -7.40
CA PHE A 508 38.02 10.78 -5.96
C PHE A 508 37.50 11.93 -5.09
N LEU A 509 37.04 11.55 -3.90
CA LEU A 509 36.59 12.45 -2.84
C LEU A 509 37.66 12.55 -1.74
N ASP A 510 37.66 13.66 -1.01
CA ASP A 510 38.53 13.87 0.14
C ASP A 510 38.03 13.09 1.38
N PRO A 511 38.80 13.00 2.48
CA PRO A 511 38.37 12.26 3.66
C PRO A 511 37.14 12.82 4.40
N ALA A 512 36.61 13.98 4.02
CA ALA A 512 35.34 14.52 4.52
C ALA A 512 34.14 14.14 3.62
N GLY A 513 34.39 13.56 2.45
CA GLY A 513 33.37 13.20 1.47
C GLY A 513 33.11 14.25 0.40
N GLU A 514 33.93 15.30 0.32
CA GLU A 514 33.77 16.40 -0.63
C GLU A 514 34.59 16.18 -1.91
N SER A 515 34.13 16.74 -3.03
CA SER A 515 34.76 16.54 -4.33
C SER A 515 36.11 17.24 -4.44
N VAL A 516 37.19 16.46 -4.70
CA VAL A 516 38.55 17.00 -4.88
C VAL A 516 38.62 17.95 -6.09
N CYS A 517 37.76 17.71 -7.09
CA CYS A 517 37.50 18.61 -8.21
C CYS A 517 36.08 19.20 -8.11
N GLY A 518 35.95 20.53 -8.16
CA GLY A 518 34.64 21.21 -8.20
C GLY A 518 33.91 21.13 -9.53
N ASP A 519 34.65 21.03 -10.65
CA ASP A 519 34.07 20.97 -12.01
C ASP A 519 33.62 19.54 -12.41
N ILE A 520 33.12 18.77 -11.44
CA ILE A 520 32.43 17.49 -11.64
C ILE A 520 30.91 17.72 -11.58
N TYR A 521 30.18 17.12 -12.52
CA TYR A 521 28.73 17.28 -12.64
C TYR A 521 28.06 16.09 -13.32
N ALA A 522 26.77 15.94 -13.05
CA ALA A 522 25.84 15.19 -13.90
C ALA A 522 25.26 16.12 -14.99
N LYS A 523 24.74 15.56 -16.08
CA LYS A 523 23.95 16.31 -17.07
C LYS A 523 22.47 16.05 -16.85
N ALA A 524 21.62 17.06 -17.05
CA ALA A 524 20.17 16.91 -16.95
C ALA A 524 19.68 15.80 -17.90
N ASP A 525 18.73 15.00 -17.41
CA ASP A 525 18.18 13.79 -18.07
C ASP A 525 19.19 12.64 -18.38
N ASP A 526 20.50 12.78 -18.09
CA ASP A 526 21.56 11.84 -18.54
C ASP A 526 21.81 10.67 -17.57
N VAL A 527 20.76 9.87 -17.37
CA VAL A 527 20.83 8.57 -16.67
C VAL A 527 21.31 7.46 -17.61
N ILE A 528 21.82 6.36 -17.03
CA ILE A 528 22.32 5.22 -17.80
C ILE A 528 21.16 4.46 -18.46
N ASP A 529 21.13 4.44 -19.79
CA ASP A 529 20.26 3.57 -20.58
C ASP A 529 20.87 2.16 -20.75
N SER A 530 22.15 2.08 -21.14
CA SER A 530 22.86 0.84 -21.45
C SER A 530 24.37 0.97 -21.24
N VAL A 531 25.02 -0.12 -20.82
CA VAL A 531 26.48 -0.21 -20.61
C VAL A 531 27.03 -1.49 -21.22
N GLY A 532 28.08 -1.40 -22.03
CA GLY A 532 28.79 -2.57 -22.57
C GLY A 532 27.97 -3.48 -23.51
N GLY A 533 26.77 -3.05 -23.92
CA GLY A 533 25.81 -3.85 -24.68
C GLY A 533 24.72 -4.53 -23.83
N SER A 534 24.71 -4.31 -22.52
CA SER A 534 23.60 -4.64 -21.62
C SER A 534 22.73 -3.41 -21.37
N ASP A 535 21.42 -3.57 -21.47
CA ASP A 535 20.44 -2.53 -21.17
C ASP A 535 20.16 -2.49 -19.65
N ILE A 536 19.85 -1.30 -19.10
CA ILE A 536 19.78 -1.02 -17.64
C ILE A 536 18.47 -0.29 -17.24
N TYR A 537 18.17 0.84 -17.88
CA TYR A 537 16.89 1.57 -17.73
C TYR A 537 16.24 1.89 -19.09
N LYS A 538 16.78 1.38 -20.19
CA LYS A 538 16.44 1.74 -21.57
C LYS A 538 15.01 1.34 -21.94
N SER A 539 14.56 0.14 -21.53
CA SER A 539 13.16 -0.25 -21.74
C SER A 539 12.22 0.67 -20.95
N PHE A 540 12.56 0.97 -19.70
CA PHE A 540 11.75 1.78 -18.80
C PHE A 540 11.65 3.25 -19.26
N ILE A 541 12.76 3.83 -19.73
CA ILE A 541 12.80 5.14 -20.40
C ILE A 541 11.82 5.13 -21.59
N GLY A 542 11.82 4.06 -22.40
CA GLY A 542 10.91 3.88 -23.52
C GLY A 542 9.43 3.76 -23.12
N GLU A 543 9.13 3.07 -22.03
CA GLU A 543 7.78 2.97 -21.47
C GLU A 543 7.27 4.32 -20.94
N MET A 544 8.11 5.08 -20.22
CA MET A 544 7.76 6.42 -19.73
C MET A 544 7.57 7.43 -20.88
N ASP A 545 8.43 7.38 -21.90
CA ASP A 545 8.22 8.13 -23.15
C ASP A 545 6.93 7.72 -23.87
N GLY A 546 6.55 6.44 -23.81
CA GLY A 546 5.27 5.93 -24.28
C GLY A 546 4.07 6.55 -23.55
N LEU A 547 4.09 6.58 -22.21
CA LEU A 547 3.04 7.18 -21.38
C LEU A 547 2.91 8.70 -21.57
N LYS A 548 3.99 9.38 -21.92
CA LYS A 548 3.98 10.79 -22.29
C LYS A 548 3.45 10.99 -23.72
N ALA A 549 3.84 10.14 -24.66
CA ALA A 549 3.45 10.23 -26.06
C ALA A 549 1.97 9.85 -26.31
N ASP A 550 1.41 8.90 -25.55
CA ASP A 550 -0.02 8.57 -25.57
C ASP A 550 -0.89 9.55 -24.77
N GLY A 551 -0.24 10.43 -23.99
CA GLY A 551 -0.89 11.44 -23.17
C GLY A 551 -1.52 10.89 -21.88
N THR A 552 -1.11 9.70 -21.39
CA THR A 552 -1.45 9.21 -20.05
C THR A 552 -0.97 10.19 -18.99
N ILE A 553 0.32 10.54 -19.02
CA ILE A 553 0.95 11.56 -18.17
C ILE A 553 1.23 12.83 -18.99
N THR A 554 1.40 13.98 -18.35
CA THR A 554 1.78 15.21 -19.06
C THR A 554 3.28 15.21 -19.36
N ASP A 555 4.09 14.84 -18.36
CA ASP A 555 5.54 14.77 -18.48
C ASP A 555 6.13 13.76 -17.47
N TRP A 556 7.39 13.39 -17.70
CA TRP A 556 8.22 12.65 -16.77
C TRP A 556 9.67 13.12 -16.85
N LYS A 557 10.45 12.92 -15.78
CA LYS A 557 11.88 13.24 -15.78
C LYS A 557 12.76 12.18 -15.11
N PRO A 558 13.82 11.69 -15.78
CA PRO A 558 14.90 10.98 -15.13
C PRO A 558 15.85 11.99 -14.48
N VAL A 559 15.94 11.98 -13.15
CA VAL A 559 16.75 12.93 -12.38
C VAL A 559 18.16 12.37 -12.22
N ALA A 560 19.07 12.81 -13.09
CA ALA A 560 20.49 12.48 -12.96
C ALA A 560 21.14 13.29 -11.82
N TYR A 561 21.99 12.65 -11.01
CA TYR A 561 22.63 13.27 -9.86
C TYR A 561 24.05 12.74 -9.59
N ASP A 562 24.85 13.48 -8.81
CA ASP A 562 26.20 13.05 -8.42
C ASP A 562 26.16 12.02 -7.28
N TRP A 563 25.93 10.77 -7.67
CA TRP A 563 25.72 9.63 -6.76
C TRP A 563 26.85 9.38 -5.77
N ARG A 564 28.02 10.02 -5.89
CA ARG A 564 29.14 9.93 -4.94
C ARG A 564 28.85 10.63 -3.59
N LEU A 565 28.00 11.66 -3.60
CA LEU A 565 27.89 12.64 -2.51
C LEU A 565 26.90 12.23 -1.41
N SER A 566 26.85 13.02 -0.33
CA SER A 566 25.90 12.78 0.76
C SER A 566 24.46 13.11 0.35
N LEU A 567 23.46 12.47 0.97
CA LEU A 567 22.03 12.76 0.71
C LEU A 567 21.70 14.23 0.98
N ASN A 568 22.34 14.83 1.99
CA ASN A 568 22.19 16.26 2.27
C ASN A 568 22.75 17.13 1.15
N ASP A 569 23.90 16.78 0.56
CA ASP A 569 24.47 17.53 -0.57
C ASP A 569 23.60 17.41 -1.82
N LEU A 570 23.04 16.23 -2.08
CA LEU A 570 22.12 16.01 -3.20
C LEU A 570 20.86 16.89 -3.12
N LEU A 571 20.40 17.20 -1.91
CA LEU A 571 19.15 17.92 -1.65
C LEU A 571 19.35 19.39 -1.26
N THR A 572 20.57 19.84 -0.98
CA THR A 572 20.89 21.24 -0.63
C THR A 572 21.86 21.93 -1.60
N LYS A 573 22.66 21.18 -2.38
CA LYS A 573 23.51 21.68 -3.48
C LYS A 573 22.79 21.38 -4.81
N GLY A 574 23.52 21.12 -5.90
CA GLY A 574 22.94 20.73 -7.19
C GLY A 574 22.35 21.91 -7.99
N THR A 575 23.20 22.88 -8.32
CA THR A 575 22.83 24.02 -9.17
C THR A 575 22.90 23.64 -10.65
N GLU A 576 21.78 23.75 -11.38
CA GLU A 576 21.76 23.58 -12.83
C GLU A 576 22.31 24.83 -13.56
N ARG A 577 23.23 24.62 -14.51
CA ARG A 577 23.84 25.65 -15.37
C ARG A 577 24.02 25.05 -16.78
N ASP A 578 23.34 25.59 -17.79
CA ASP A 578 23.42 25.13 -19.19
C ASP A 578 23.25 23.59 -19.37
N GLY A 579 22.32 22.98 -18.62
CA GLY A 579 22.05 21.52 -18.64
C GLY A 579 23.05 20.67 -17.84
N LYS A 580 23.91 21.28 -17.02
CA LYS A 580 24.89 20.62 -16.14
C LYS A 580 24.57 20.90 -14.68
N ILE A 581 24.64 19.89 -13.83
CA ILE A 581 24.20 19.96 -12.42
C ILE A 581 25.42 19.86 -11.50
N TYR A 582 25.78 20.99 -10.89
CA TYR A 582 26.99 21.14 -10.09
C TYR A 582 26.69 21.12 -8.58
N TYR A 583 27.47 20.35 -7.82
CA TYR A 583 27.31 20.17 -6.37
C TYR A 583 28.44 20.83 -5.55
N GLU A 584 28.99 21.95 -6.04
CA GLU A 584 30.04 22.71 -5.33
C GLU A 584 29.51 23.49 -4.11
N GLU A 585 28.35 24.15 -4.27
CA GLU A 585 27.81 25.10 -3.29
C GLU A 585 26.31 24.86 -3.07
N SER A 586 25.83 25.14 -1.86
CA SER A 586 24.41 25.06 -1.52
C SER A 586 23.59 26.12 -2.25
N THR A 587 22.36 25.78 -2.65
CA THR A 587 21.46 26.63 -3.43
C THR A 587 20.05 26.65 -2.85
N SER A 588 19.32 27.74 -3.07
CA SER A 588 17.89 27.83 -2.75
C SER A 588 16.99 27.17 -3.80
N THR A 589 17.56 26.64 -4.88
CA THR A 589 16.85 25.86 -5.91
C THR A 589 17.65 24.59 -6.25
N PRO A 590 17.69 23.58 -5.36
CA PRO A 590 18.31 22.28 -5.64
C PRO A 590 17.61 21.59 -6.80
N TYR A 591 18.36 21.05 -7.75
CA TYR A 591 17.82 20.46 -8.99
C TYR A 591 16.72 19.42 -8.74
N ILE A 592 16.93 18.48 -7.80
CA ILE A 592 15.98 17.40 -7.50
C ILE A 592 14.61 17.95 -7.04
N GLU A 593 14.62 18.89 -6.07
CA GLU A 593 13.39 19.50 -5.55
C GLU A 593 12.73 20.41 -6.59
N GLN A 594 13.53 21.14 -7.37
CA GLN A 594 13.03 21.98 -8.46
C GLN A 594 12.32 21.14 -9.55
N THR A 595 12.88 19.99 -9.93
CA THR A 595 12.27 19.07 -10.88
C THR A 595 10.96 18.49 -10.34
N LEU A 596 10.92 18.07 -9.06
CA LEU A 596 9.69 17.62 -8.41
C LEU A 596 8.59 18.69 -8.48
N ARG A 597 8.88 19.92 -8.06
CA ARG A 597 7.91 21.02 -8.04
C ARG A 597 7.45 21.42 -9.45
N ALA A 598 8.32 21.35 -10.45
CA ALA A 598 7.98 21.61 -11.86
C ALA A 598 7.08 20.51 -12.47
N LEU A 599 7.34 19.24 -12.14
CA LEU A 599 6.49 18.12 -12.55
C LEU A 599 5.11 18.19 -11.86
N ALA A 600 5.06 18.50 -10.56
CA ALA A 600 3.81 18.68 -9.82
C ALA A 600 2.94 19.79 -10.44
N ALA A 601 3.53 20.96 -10.68
CA ALA A 601 2.82 22.12 -11.25
C ALA A 601 2.33 21.94 -12.71
N SER A 602 2.84 20.95 -13.43
CA SER A 602 2.42 20.58 -14.79
C SER A 602 1.64 19.26 -14.86
N SER A 603 1.46 18.59 -13.72
CA SER A 603 0.76 17.33 -13.60
C SER A 603 -0.75 17.53 -13.69
N LYS A 604 -1.47 16.51 -14.17
CA LYS A 604 -2.94 16.53 -14.17
C LYS A 604 -3.47 16.53 -12.74
N SER A 605 -2.89 15.72 -11.86
CA SER A 605 -3.26 15.61 -10.44
C SER A 605 -2.76 16.76 -9.57
N GLY A 606 -1.92 17.65 -10.10
CA GLY A 606 -1.13 18.60 -9.30
C GLY A 606 0.00 17.96 -8.49
N LYS A 607 0.18 16.64 -8.57
CA LYS A 607 1.15 15.83 -7.80
C LYS A 607 2.07 15.00 -8.71
N VAL A 608 3.06 14.35 -8.10
CA VAL A 608 4.05 13.49 -8.76
C VAL A 608 4.06 12.07 -8.17
N ASP A 609 4.18 11.07 -9.03
CA ASP A 609 4.57 9.71 -8.66
C ASP A 609 6.10 9.61 -8.72
N ILE A 610 6.74 9.27 -7.60
CA ILE A 610 8.19 9.07 -7.54
C ILE A 610 8.49 7.59 -7.78
N VAL A 611 9.20 7.26 -8.85
CA VAL A 611 9.73 5.92 -9.11
C VAL A 611 11.22 5.92 -8.75
N ALA A 612 11.65 5.03 -7.88
CA ALA A 612 13.00 5.06 -7.34
C ALA A 612 13.64 3.67 -7.35
N HIS A 613 14.84 3.57 -7.92
CA HIS A 613 15.63 2.34 -7.96
C HIS A 613 16.75 2.37 -6.93
N SER A 614 16.97 1.29 -6.18
CA SER A 614 18.17 1.10 -5.35
C SER A 614 18.43 2.34 -4.44
N ASN A 615 19.63 2.93 -4.45
CA ASN A 615 19.96 4.15 -3.70
C ASN A 615 19.02 5.35 -4.00
N GLY A 616 18.43 5.42 -5.19
CA GLY A 616 17.41 6.42 -5.52
C GLY A 616 16.23 6.39 -4.53
N GLY A 617 15.95 5.24 -3.89
CA GLY A 617 14.95 5.12 -2.82
C GLY A 617 15.35 5.84 -1.53
N LEU A 618 16.64 5.87 -1.18
CA LEU A 618 17.15 6.65 -0.04
C LEU A 618 17.15 8.15 -0.36
N VAL A 619 17.47 8.53 -1.61
CA VAL A 619 17.32 9.91 -2.11
C VAL A 619 15.85 10.36 -2.04
N ALA A 620 14.91 9.48 -2.41
CA ALA A 620 13.47 9.74 -2.28
C ALA A 620 13.07 9.97 -0.81
N LYS A 621 13.39 9.03 0.09
CA LYS A 621 13.07 9.16 1.53
C LYS A 621 13.71 10.41 2.15
N ALA A 622 14.93 10.78 1.76
CA ALA A 622 15.59 12.01 2.19
C ALA A 622 14.88 13.28 1.69
N LEU A 623 14.45 13.30 0.42
CA LEU A 623 13.67 14.41 -0.17
C LEU A 623 12.32 14.60 0.55
N LEU A 624 11.61 13.50 0.83
CA LEU A 624 10.31 13.52 1.51
C LEU A 624 10.45 13.96 2.99
N ASN A 625 11.56 13.60 3.64
CA ASN A 625 11.94 14.14 4.96
C ASN A 625 12.20 15.66 4.89
N GLN A 626 12.90 16.16 3.87
CA GLN A 626 13.15 17.60 3.68
C GLN A 626 11.87 18.40 3.42
N LEU A 627 10.95 17.87 2.62
CA LEU A 627 9.65 18.50 2.31
C LEU A 627 8.68 18.46 3.49
N GLY A 628 8.77 17.44 4.35
CA GLY A 628 7.96 17.31 5.56
C GLY A 628 6.46 17.42 5.29
N SER A 629 5.83 18.47 5.84
CA SER A 629 4.39 18.72 5.68
C SER A 629 3.94 19.16 4.27
N GLU A 630 4.85 19.54 3.37
CA GLU A 630 4.51 19.83 1.97
C GLU A 630 4.30 18.55 1.14
N THR A 631 4.81 17.40 1.61
CA THR A 631 4.82 16.13 0.88
C THR A 631 3.43 15.71 0.34
N PRO A 632 2.32 15.71 1.12
CA PRO A 632 1.00 15.32 0.60
C PRO A 632 0.43 16.24 -0.50
N ALA A 633 0.94 17.46 -0.63
CA ALA A 633 0.50 18.42 -1.65
C ALA A 633 1.30 18.31 -2.97
N LEU A 634 2.44 17.61 -2.96
CA LEU A 634 3.35 17.51 -4.11
C LEU A 634 3.51 16.08 -4.63
N VAL A 635 3.32 15.08 -3.77
CA VAL A 635 3.57 13.66 -4.04
C VAL A 635 2.27 12.88 -3.88
N ASP A 636 2.08 11.92 -4.77
CA ASP A 636 0.93 11.01 -4.80
C ASP A 636 1.38 9.60 -4.38
N LYS A 637 2.33 9.01 -5.12
CA LYS A 637 2.91 7.69 -4.81
C LYS A 637 4.43 7.70 -4.76
N VAL A 638 5.00 6.72 -4.05
CA VAL A 638 6.43 6.43 -4.01
C VAL A 638 6.65 4.93 -4.28
N ILE A 639 7.18 4.61 -5.45
CA ILE A 639 7.41 3.23 -5.90
C ILE A 639 8.90 2.92 -5.69
N LEU A 640 9.20 2.14 -4.64
CA LEU A 640 10.55 1.78 -4.21
C LEU A 640 10.92 0.41 -4.78
N VAL A 641 11.77 0.38 -5.81
CA VAL A 641 12.20 -0.85 -6.49
C VAL A 641 13.62 -1.21 -6.06
N GLY A 642 13.79 -2.37 -5.42
CA GLY A 642 15.09 -2.85 -4.95
C GLY A 642 15.80 -1.90 -3.98
N ALA A 643 15.08 -0.99 -3.31
CA ALA A 643 15.70 0.03 -2.47
C ALA A 643 16.30 -0.59 -1.19
N PRO A 644 17.60 -0.43 -0.88
CA PRO A 644 18.21 -0.92 0.35
C PRO A 644 17.81 0.00 1.53
N GLN A 645 16.54 -0.06 1.94
CA GLN A 645 15.94 0.94 2.84
C GLN A 645 16.60 1.00 4.22
N SER A 646 17.20 -0.09 4.68
CA SER A 646 18.01 -0.19 5.90
C SER A 646 19.44 -0.66 5.61
N GLY A 647 19.95 -0.39 4.40
CA GLY A 647 21.28 -0.79 3.93
C GLY A 647 21.35 -2.24 3.41
N ALA A 648 22.49 -2.63 2.83
CA ALA A 648 22.72 -3.97 2.29
C ALA A 648 24.05 -4.57 2.82
N PRO A 649 24.09 -5.85 3.23
CA PRO A 649 25.31 -6.47 3.77
C PRO A 649 26.47 -6.56 2.76
N VAL A 650 26.16 -6.52 1.46
CA VAL A 650 27.16 -6.50 0.36
C VAL A 650 28.12 -5.32 0.48
N ASP A 651 27.66 -4.15 0.96
CA ASP A 651 28.47 -2.94 1.08
C ASP A 651 29.58 -3.05 2.14
N VAL A 652 29.38 -3.91 3.16
CA VAL A 652 30.45 -4.29 4.10
C VAL A 652 31.57 -5.02 3.35
N GLY A 653 31.22 -5.91 2.41
CA GLY A 653 32.19 -6.57 1.52
C GLY A 653 32.85 -5.59 0.55
N ALA A 654 32.09 -4.67 -0.04
CA ALA A 654 32.59 -3.66 -0.97
C ALA A 654 33.61 -2.72 -0.30
N LEU A 655 33.30 -2.21 0.89
CA LEU A 655 34.17 -1.29 1.62
C LEU A 655 35.40 -1.97 2.25
N LEU A 656 35.25 -3.19 2.78
CA LEU A 656 36.39 -3.91 3.37
C LEU A 656 37.33 -4.50 2.31
N TYR A 657 36.78 -5.08 1.23
CA TYR A 657 37.51 -5.95 0.30
C TYR A 657 37.40 -5.55 -1.19
N GLY A 658 36.57 -4.58 -1.56
CA GLY A 658 36.35 -4.22 -2.96
C GLY A 658 35.51 -5.24 -3.74
N LEU A 659 34.70 -6.04 -3.05
CA LEU A 659 33.76 -7.03 -3.60
C LEU A 659 33.00 -6.49 -4.81
N ASP A 660 33.15 -7.15 -5.97
CA ASP A 660 32.47 -6.85 -7.23
C ASP A 660 32.50 -5.38 -7.70
N GLN A 661 33.39 -4.54 -7.11
CA GLN A 661 33.58 -3.14 -7.49
C GLN A 661 34.48 -2.97 -8.72
N GLY A 662 35.12 -4.05 -9.17
CA GLY A 662 35.95 -4.05 -10.37
C GLY A 662 35.12 -4.20 -11.65
N ILE A 663 35.50 -3.48 -12.71
CA ILE A 663 34.88 -3.63 -14.03
C ILE A 663 35.89 -4.33 -14.93
N SER A 664 35.52 -5.46 -15.53
CA SER A 664 36.36 -6.21 -16.48
C SER A 664 35.67 -6.38 -17.85
N SER A 665 36.46 -6.58 -18.90
CA SER A 665 35.97 -6.95 -20.22
C SER A 665 36.99 -7.85 -20.90
N TRP A 666 36.55 -9.00 -21.42
CA TRP A 666 37.41 -10.03 -22.02
C TRP A 666 38.59 -10.45 -21.12
N GLY A 667 38.36 -10.57 -19.81
CA GLY A 667 39.39 -10.93 -18.83
C GLY A 667 40.38 -9.81 -18.47
N ILE A 668 40.22 -8.62 -19.03
CA ILE A 668 41.08 -7.46 -18.77
C ILE A 668 40.33 -6.49 -17.84
N PRO A 669 40.93 -6.10 -16.69
CA PRO A 669 40.34 -5.07 -15.83
C PRO A 669 40.35 -3.70 -16.53
N ILE A 670 39.18 -3.10 -16.63
CA ILE A 670 38.96 -1.69 -17.01
C ILE A 670 39.09 -0.80 -15.78
N LEU A 671 38.53 -1.26 -14.65
CA LEU A 671 38.64 -0.67 -13.33
C LEU A 671 39.06 -1.77 -12.35
N HIS A 672 40.18 -1.58 -11.65
CA HIS A 672 40.62 -2.51 -10.61
C HIS A 672 39.84 -2.28 -9.30
N SER A 673 39.49 -3.36 -8.60
CA SER A 673 38.77 -3.32 -7.32
C SER A 673 39.48 -2.49 -6.24
N SER A 674 40.81 -2.37 -6.29
CA SER A 674 41.59 -1.50 -5.41
C SER A 674 41.33 -0.01 -5.65
N VAL A 675 41.13 0.41 -6.90
CA VAL A 675 40.80 1.79 -7.26
C VAL A 675 39.35 2.10 -6.94
N ALA A 676 38.43 1.15 -7.18
CA ALA A 676 37.03 1.29 -6.84
C ALA A 676 36.81 1.34 -5.31
N ARG A 677 37.43 0.45 -4.54
CA ARG A 677 37.46 0.53 -3.06
C ARG A 677 38.05 1.87 -2.60
N SER A 678 39.10 2.37 -3.24
CA SER A 678 39.69 3.68 -2.92
C SER A 678 38.74 4.86 -3.16
N LEU A 679 37.88 4.80 -4.18
CA LEU A 679 36.79 5.76 -4.37
C LEU A 679 35.75 5.62 -3.24
N ALA A 680 35.26 4.41 -2.99
CA ALA A 680 34.22 4.12 -2.01
C ALA A 680 34.61 4.54 -0.58
N LEU A 681 35.86 4.37 -0.17
CA LEU A 681 36.34 4.70 1.19
C LEU A 681 36.14 6.16 1.61
N ASN A 682 36.10 7.08 0.66
CA ASN A 682 35.85 8.50 0.88
C ASN A 682 34.49 8.95 0.32
N SER A 683 33.64 8.03 -0.12
CA SER A 683 32.37 8.33 -0.77
C SER A 683 31.22 8.19 0.23
N PRO A 684 30.60 9.28 0.74
CA PRO A 684 29.50 9.21 1.71
C PRO A 684 28.42 8.20 1.30
N MET A 685 28.18 8.09 0.01
CA MET A 685 27.18 7.20 -0.55
C MET A 685 27.43 5.71 -0.25
N ALA A 686 28.69 5.24 -0.21
CA ALA A 686 28.99 3.85 0.13
C ALA A 686 28.69 3.55 1.61
N TYR A 687 28.66 4.60 2.46
CA TYR A 687 28.40 4.46 3.89
C TYR A 687 26.90 4.48 4.20
N HIS A 688 26.06 5.24 3.48
CA HIS A 688 24.60 5.20 3.69
C HIS A 688 23.92 3.96 3.11
N LEU A 689 24.68 3.04 2.51
CA LEU A 689 24.21 1.69 2.15
C LEU A 689 24.66 0.64 3.18
N LEU A 690 25.49 0.99 4.18
CA LEU A 690 25.85 0.04 5.24
C LEU A 690 24.60 -0.37 6.06
N PRO A 691 24.50 -1.63 6.53
CA PRO A 691 23.40 -2.09 7.36
C PRO A 691 23.12 -1.18 8.56
N SER A 692 21.87 -0.74 8.68
CA SER A 692 21.41 0.17 9.72
C SER A 692 21.13 -0.54 11.06
N GLU A 693 20.75 0.23 12.08
CA GLU A 693 20.30 -0.35 13.35
C GLU A 693 19.01 -1.17 13.15
N ASP A 694 18.02 -0.65 12.40
CA ASP A 694 16.79 -1.36 12.04
C ASP A 694 17.04 -2.66 11.24
N TYR A 695 18.07 -2.70 10.37
CA TYR A 695 18.45 -3.96 9.71
C TYR A 695 18.95 -4.99 10.73
N LEU A 696 19.84 -4.59 11.63
CA LEU A 696 20.39 -5.47 12.67
C LEU A 696 19.34 -5.93 13.68
N GLU A 697 18.34 -5.10 13.98
CA GLU A 697 17.19 -5.47 14.80
C GLU A 697 16.24 -6.43 14.07
N SER A 698 15.89 -6.16 12.81
CA SER A 698 14.97 -6.99 12.02
C SER A 698 15.52 -8.39 11.71
N THR A 699 16.85 -8.52 11.63
CA THR A 699 17.56 -9.80 11.41
C THR A 699 18.09 -10.43 12.71
N MET A 700 17.77 -9.86 13.89
CA MET A 700 18.33 -10.31 15.16
C MET A 700 17.96 -11.76 15.50
N GLY A 701 18.97 -12.64 15.49
CA GLY A 701 18.79 -14.06 15.78
C GLY A 701 18.41 -14.92 14.57
N ASP A 702 18.30 -14.33 13.37
CA ASP A 702 18.27 -15.09 12.13
C ASP A 702 19.68 -15.60 11.80
N ALA A 703 19.82 -16.91 11.63
CA ALA A 703 21.07 -17.56 11.27
C ALA A 703 21.44 -17.39 9.78
N ALA A 704 20.49 -17.00 8.93
CA ALA A 704 20.70 -16.73 7.50
C ALA A 704 21.27 -15.33 7.24
N HIS A 705 20.96 -14.34 8.09
CA HIS A 705 21.29 -12.93 7.90
C HIS A 705 22.38 -12.29 8.81
N PRO A 706 23.48 -12.98 9.19
CA PRO A 706 24.52 -12.36 10.01
C PRO A 706 25.46 -11.48 9.16
N VAL A 707 25.36 -10.15 9.32
CA VAL A 707 26.22 -9.16 8.62
C VAL A 707 27.71 -9.51 8.70
N ALA A 708 28.18 -9.96 9.87
CA ALA A 708 29.47 -10.63 10.01
C ALA A 708 29.45 -11.63 11.18
N ARG A 709 30.13 -12.78 11.01
CA ARG A 709 30.38 -13.78 12.05
C ARG A 709 31.85 -14.19 12.11
N PHE A 710 32.35 -14.53 13.30
CA PHE A 710 33.77 -14.80 13.58
C PHE A 710 33.96 -16.15 14.28
N ALA A 711 34.89 -16.97 13.76
CA ALA A 711 35.17 -18.31 14.28
C ALA A 711 36.67 -18.66 14.34
N GLY A 712 37.04 -19.44 15.36
CA GLY A 712 38.39 -19.96 15.57
C GLY A 712 39.35 -18.99 16.25
N ASP A 713 40.58 -19.45 16.50
CA ASP A 713 41.59 -18.76 17.30
C ASP A 713 42.32 -17.63 16.54
N GLY A 714 42.27 -17.61 15.20
CA GLY A 714 42.80 -16.52 14.37
C GLY A 714 42.00 -15.22 14.41
N TYR A 715 40.75 -15.27 14.88
CA TYR A 715 39.86 -14.12 15.07
C TYR A 715 39.53 -13.86 16.56
N ALA A 716 40.36 -14.38 17.49
CA ALA A 716 40.09 -14.30 18.91
C ALA A 716 40.05 -12.85 19.47
N ALA A 717 40.71 -11.90 18.81
CA ALA A 717 40.66 -10.48 19.18
C ALA A 717 39.31 -9.85 18.77
N GLU A 718 38.87 -10.09 17.54
CA GLU A 718 37.57 -9.64 17.03
C GLU A 718 36.40 -10.28 17.79
N ILE A 719 36.48 -11.59 18.11
CA ILE A 719 35.49 -12.28 18.95
C ILE A 719 35.42 -11.67 20.35
N ALA A 720 36.56 -11.22 20.92
CA ALA A 720 36.60 -10.57 22.22
C ALA A 720 36.11 -9.12 22.22
N ALA A 721 36.28 -8.41 21.10
CA ALA A 721 35.88 -7.02 20.94
C ALA A 721 34.38 -6.87 20.55
N TYR A 722 33.91 -7.66 19.58
CA TYR A 722 32.60 -7.48 18.94
C TYR A 722 31.64 -8.66 19.17
N GLY A 723 32.13 -9.79 19.68
CA GLY A 723 31.39 -11.04 19.79
C GLY A 723 31.56 -11.97 18.58
N ALA A 724 31.02 -13.18 18.66
CA ALA A 724 31.11 -14.16 17.57
C ALA A 724 30.19 -13.85 16.36
N THR A 725 29.24 -12.94 16.52
CA THR A 725 28.37 -12.42 15.46
C THR A 725 28.05 -10.96 15.75
N ILE A 726 28.13 -10.09 14.75
CA ILE A 726 27.72 -8.69 14.86
C ILE A 726 26.20 -8.63 15.03
N ALA A 727 25.73 -8.10 16.15
CA ALA A 727 24.32 -8.17 16.56
C ALA A 727 23.72 -6.82 17.00
N ASN A 728 24.45 -5.70 16.85
CA ASN A 728 24.00 -4.35 17.14
C ASN A 728 24.93 -3.33 16.47
N ARG A 729 24.46 -2.07 16.37
CA ARG A 729 25.17 -1.03 15.62
C ARG A 729 26.56 -0.70 16.18
N VAL A 730 26.72 -0.65 17.50
CA VAL A 730 28.01 -0.36 18.14
C VAL A 730 29.06 -1.41 17.80
N ALA A 731 28.68 -2.70 17.78
CA ALA A 731 29.58 -3.77 17.38
C ALA A 731 29.96 -3.69 15.89
N LEU A 732 29.02 -3.28 15.02
CA LEU A 732 29.29 -3.08 13.59
C LEU A 732 30.28 -1.92 13.38
N ASP A 733 30.01 -0.75 13.94
CA ASP A 733 30.86 0.43 13.79
C ASP A 733 32.27 0.19 14.35
N ASP A 734 32.38 -0.42 15.54
CA ASP A 734 33.67 -0.77 16.14
C ASP A 734 34.44 -1.80 15.28
N PHE A 735 33.75 -2.76 14.66
CA PHE A 735 34.34 -3.73 13.72
C PHE A 735 34.87 -3.05 12.46
N LEU A 736 34.07 -2.20 11.81
CA LEU A 736 34.44 -1.48 10.59
C LEU A 736 35.65 -0.55 10.83
N LEU A 737 35.72 0.06 12.01
CA LEU A 737 36.83 0.90 12.47
C LEU A 737 38.02 0.13 13.08
N ALA A 738 37.96 -1.20 13.15
CA ALA A 738 38.98 -2.07 13.73
C ALA A 738 39.36 -1.77 15.20
N LYS A 739 38.42 -1.20 15.96
CA LYS A 739 38.65 -0.76 17.34
C LYS A 739 38.73 -1.95 18.30
N ASP A 740 39.85 -2.09 19.00
CA ASP A 740 40.16 -3.18 19.94
C ASP A 740 40.22 -4.61 19.35
N GLY A 741 39.71 -4.86 18.13
CA GLY A 741 39.81 -6.14 17.43
C GLY A 741 41.18 -6.45 16.81
N GLY A 742 42.17 -5.55 16.88
CA GLY A 742 43.57 -5.85 16.51
C GLY A 742 43.90 -5.91 15.02
N ARG A 743 43.00 -5.45 14.15
CA ARG A 743 43.21 -5.33 12.69
C ARG A 743 43.89 -3.99 12.36
N GLU A 744 44.91 -4.01 11.51
CA GLU A 744 45.61 -2.81 11.04
C GLU A 744 45.07 -2.35 9.67
N LYS A 745 45.33 -1.09 9.29
CA LYS A 745 44.91 -0.54 7.99
C LYS A 745 45.80 -1.09 6.86
N PRO A 746 45.25 -1.81 5.86
CA PRO A 746 46.04 -2.32 4.74
C PRO A 746 46.54 -1.20 3.81
N GLY A 747 47.45 -1.54 2.90
CA GLY A 747 47.83 -0.67 1.80
C GLY A 747 46.71 -0.59 0.76
N ALA A 748 46.59 0.54 0.04
CA ALA A 748 45.49 0.76 -0.91
C ALA A 748 45.31 -0.34 -1.97
N ASN A 749 46.41 -1.01 -2.37
CA ASN A 749 46.40 -2.11 -3.34
C ASN A 749 46.10 -3.50 -2.73
N ASP A 750 46.12 -3.63 -1.40
CA ASP A 750 45.84 -4.90 -0.70
C ASP A 750 44.33 -5.03 -0.46
N VAL A 751 43.66 -5.66 -1.43
CA VAL A 751 42.23 -6.00 -1.41
C VAL A 751 41.95 -7.36 -0.77
N SER A 752 42.98 -8.08 -0.31
CA SER A 752 42.88 -9.39 0.35
C SER A 752 42.82 -9.25 1.88
N SER A 753 43.18 -8.06 2.40
CA SER A 753 43.00 -7.66 3.79
C SER A 753 41.82 -6.70 3.95
N ALA A 754 41.01 -6.89 5.01
CA ALA A 754 39.89 -6.01 5.34
C ALA A 754 40.37 -4.59 5.70
N GLU A 755 39.79 -3.59 5.06
CA GLU A 755 40.15 -2.17 5.14
C GLU A 755 39.54 -1.42 6.35
N VAL A 756 40.27 -0.47 6.95
CA VAL A 756 39.81 0.33 8.10
C VAL A 756 39.09 1.58 7.58
N LEU A 757 37.80 1.68 7.88
CA LEU A 757 36.89 2.64 7.26
C LEU A 757 36.99 4.06 7.86
N ASN A 758 36.30 5.01 7.22
CA ASN A 758 36.32 6.43 7.56
C ASN A 758 35.26 6.76 8.63
N ALA A 759 35.70 7.05 9.86
CA ALA A 759 34.81 7.31 11.01
C ALA A 759 33.79 8.46 10.78
N PRO A 760 34.18 9.67 10.32
CA PRO A 760 33.24 10.71 9.89
C PRO A 760 32.12 10.25 8.95
N LEU A 761 32.41 9.31 8.03
CA LEU A 761 31.40 8.81 7.08
C LEU A 761 30.49 7.73 7.69
N ILE A 762 31.00 6.94 8.65
CA ILE A 762 30.17 6.07 9.51
C ILE A 762 29.23 6.91 10.39
N ASP A 763 29.73 7.99 11.00
CA ASP A 763 28.92 8.94 11.77
C ASP A 763 27.83 9.59 10.90
N TYR A 764 28.16 9.98 9.67
CA TYR A 764 27.17 10.47 8.70
C TYR A 764 26.09 9.41 8.40
N ALA A 765 26.47 8.17 8.10
CA ALA A 765 25.53 7.11 7.78
C ALA A 765 24.60 6.75 8.95
N ASN A 766 25.14 6.72 10.18
CA ASN A 766 24.36 6.60 11.41
C ASN A 766 23.26 7.69 11.50
N ASN A 767 23.65 8.95 11.30
CA ASN A 767 22.71 10.08 11.36
C ASN A 767 21.70 10.07 10.21
N ALA A 768 22.09 9.61 9.01
CA ALA A 768 21.18 9.45 7.88
C ALA A 768 20.10 8.39 8.17
N HIS A 769 20.50 7.20 8.60
CA HIS A 769 19.54 6.13 8.94
C HIS A 769 18.62 6.50 10.10
N ALA A 770 19.10 7.20 11.13
CA ALA A 770 18.24 7.70 12.21
C ALA A 770 17.06 8.57 11.72
N ALA A 771 17.17 9.21 10.55
CA ALA A 771 16.09 9.96 9.91
C ALA A 771 15.34 9.18 8.80
N LEU A 772 16.03 8.33 8.04
CA LEU A 772 15.45 7.55 6.95
C LEU A 772 14.60 6.38 7.48
N ASP A 773 15.09 5.68 8.50
CA ASP A 773 14.47 4.47 9.03
C ASP A 773 13.21 4.84 9.83
N ALA A 774 13.26 5.97 10.56
CA ALA A 774 12.12 6.55 11.27
C ALA A 774 11.06 7.19 10.35
N TRP A 775 11.28 7.32 9.04
CA TRP A 775 10.32 7.94 8.13
C TRP A 775 9.15 7.03 7.80
N ALA A 776 7.94 7.58 7.89
CA ALA A 776 6.71 6.95 7.42
C ALA A 776 5.96 7.92 6.49
N PRO A 777 5.25 7.41 5.46
CA PRO A 777 4.50 8.25 4.54
C PRO A 777 3.33 8.95 5.25
N PRO A 778 3.16 10.27 5.05
CA PRO A 778 2.03 11.01 5.59
C PRO A 778 0.71 10.61 4.91
N ASP A 779 -0.41 10.96 5.54
CA ASP A 779 -1.75 10.76 4.98
C ASP A 779 -1.85 11.39 3.58
N GLY A 780 -2.44 10.64 2.64
CA GLY A 780 -2.56 11.07 1.24
C GLY A 780 -1.32 10.85 0.36
N VAL A 781 -0.33 10.07 0.84
CA VAL A 781 0.77 9.52 0.04
C VAL A 781 0.81 8.00 0.19
N GLU A 782 0.92 7.30 -0.94
CA GLU A 782 1.04 5.83 -1.02
C GLU A 782 2.50 5.40 -1.25
N VAL A 783 2.90 4.25 -0.72
CA VAL A 783 4.24 3.66 -0.92
C VAL A 783 4.11 2.21 -1.34
N ASP A 784 4.68 1.87 -2.50
CA ASP A 784 4.78 0.51 -3.01
C ASP A 784 6.22 0.03 -2.90
N GLN A 785 6.50 -0.89 -1.98
CA GLN A 785 7.81 -1.52 -1.83
C GLN A 785 7.89 -2.77 -2.70
N ILE A 786 8.86 -2.81 -3.61
CA ILE A 786 9.02 -3.89 -4.60
C ILE A 786 10.43 -4.49 -4.45
N ALA A 787 10.52 -5.72 -3.95
CA ALA A 787 11.78 -6.45 -3.78
C ALA A 787 11.97 -7.52 -4.86
N GLY A 788 13.19 -7.72 -5.35
CA GLY A 788 13.50 -8.94 -6.09
C GLY A 788 13.65 -10.15 -5.15
N TRP A 789 13.40 -11.33 -5.69
CA TRP A 789 13.47 -12.60 -4.96
C TRP A 789 14.02 -13.70 -5.88
N GLY A 790 14.78 -14.64 -5.30
CA GLY A 790 15.28 -15.83 -5.99
C GLY A 790 16.69 -15.69 -6.60
N ALA A 791 17.39 -14.59 -6.35
CA ALA A 791 18.78 -14.41 -6.74
C ALA A 791 19.73 -14.60 -5.54
N ASP A 792 20.89 -15.23 -5.77
CA ASP A 792 21.91 -15.45 -4.74
C ASP A 792 22.43 -14.10 -4.21
N THR A 793 22.02 -13.72 -3.00
CA THR A 793 22.22 -12.39 -2.42
C THR A 793 23.16 -12.46 -1.22
N VAL A 794 24.09 -11.51 -1.09
CA VAL A 794 25.04 -11.48 0.03
C VAL A 794 24.35 -11.02 1.31
N ALA A 795 24.24 -11.92 2.28
CA ALA A 795 23.69 -11.67 3.61
C ALA A 795 24.72 -11.22 4.65
N GLY A 796 26.02 -11.39 4.35
CA GLY A 796 27.12 -10.98 5.22
C GLY A 796 28.40 -11.76 4.98
N ILE A 797 29.30 -11.76 5.96
CA ILE A 797 30.66 -12.33 5.85
C ILE A 797 30.94 -13.34 6.96
N ASP A 798 31.42 -14.53 6.58
CA ASP A 798 31.88 -15.59 7.48
C ASP A 798 33.41 -15.54 7.61
N PHE A 799 33.90 -15.02 8.74
CA PHE A 799 35.31 -14.99 9.10
C PHE A 799 35.66 -16.23 9.94
N TYR A 800 36.58 -17.07 9.48
CA TYR A 800 36.89 -18.33 10.15
C TYR A 800 38.38 -18.67 10.09
N THR A 801 38.84 -19.47 11.06
CA THR A 801 40.23 -19.91 11.12
C THR A 801 40.39 -21.28 10.48
N MET A 802 41.27 -21.41 9.50
CA MET A 802 41.73 -22.69 9.00
C MET A 802 43.03 -23.09 9.72
N ARG A 803 43.12 -24.36 10.15
CA ARG A 803 44.32 -24.90 10.80
C ARG A 803 45.16 -25.72 9.81
N PRO A 804 46.49 -25.55 9.77
CA PRO A 804 47.36 -26.50 9.08
C PRO A 804 47.31 -27.85 9.81
N THR A 805 47.16 -28.95 9.07
CA THR A 805 47.01 -30.29 9.67
C THR A 805 48.33 -30.94 10.10
N SER A 806 49.48 -30.39 9.67
CA SER A 806 50.80 -30.98 9.91
C SER A 806 51.54 -30.32 11.08
N VAL A 807 52.18 -31.15 11.91
CA VAL A 807 52.94 -30.71 13.10
C VAL A 807 54.27 -30.01 12.71
N LEU A 808 54.72 -30.16 11.46
CA LEU A 808 55.92 -29.47 10.95
C LEU A 808 55.61 -28.09 10.35
N ALA A 809 54.38 -27.83 9.88
CA ALA A 809 53.97 -26.53 9.33
C ALA A 809 53.44 -25.58 10.42
N ALA A 810 54.22 -25.37 11.48
CA ALA A 810 53.85 -24.55 12.64
C ALA A 810 53.92 -23.03 12.36
N LEU A 811 53.21 -22.59 11.33
CA LEU A 811 52.78 -21.20 11.16
C LEU A 811 51.50 -20.97 11.96
N GLY A 812 51.17 -19.71 12.24
CA GLY A 812 50.02 -19.34 13.06
C GLY A 812 48.66 -19.70 12.43
N PRO A 813 47.54 -19.51 13.18
CA PRO A 813 46.20 -19.71 12.65
C PRO A 813 45.97 -18.91 11.34
N MET A 814 45.55 -19.60 10.27
CA MET A 814 45.28 -18.95 8.99
C MET A 814 43.90 -18.29 9.03
N ARG A 815 43.87 -16.97 8.87
CA ARG A 815 42.64 -16.17 8.81
C ARG A 815 42.01 -16.30 7.43
N MET A 816 40.83 -16.92 7.35
CA MET A 816 40.04 -17.08 6.14
C MET A 816 38.73 -16.29 6.26
N TYR A 817 38.14 -15.94 5.13
CA TYR A 817 36.82 -15.32 5.09
C TYR A 817 36.08 -15.70 3.81
N ARG A 818 34.74 -15.68 3.81
CA ARG A 818 33.90 -15.93 2.63
C ARG A 818 32.55 -15.22 2.75
N PRO A 819 31.89 -14.83 1.65
CA PRO A 819 30.52 -14.31 1.70
C PRO A 819 29.52 -15.40 2.14
N ILE A 820 28.43 -14.95 2.75
CA ILE A 820 27.26 -15.77 3.11
C ILE A 820 26.15 -15.42 2.11
N PHE A 821 25.53 -16.42 1.50
CA PHE A 821 24.48 -16.25 0.49
C PHE A 821 23.11 -16.70 0.99
N VAL A 822 22.08 -15.94 0.62
CA VAL A 822 20.66 -16.24 0.80
C VAL A 822 19.92 -16.12 -0.52
N GLU A 823 18.70 -16.67 -0.60
CA GLU A 823 17.87 -16.67 -1.81
C GLU A 823 16.79 -15.57 -1.80
N ASP A 824 16.55 -14.94 -0.64
CA ASP A 824 15.54 -13.92 -0.44
C ASP A 824 16.07 -12.51 -0.75
N GLY A 825 16.54 -12.32 -1.98
CA GLY A 825 16.93 -11.01 -2.51
C GLY A 825 17.10 -10.98 -4.02
N ASP A 826 17.63 -9.86 -4.52
CA ASP A 826 17.80 -9.54 -5.94
C ASP A 826 19.25 -9.68 -6.47
N GLY A 827 20.14 -10.24 -5.65
CA GLY A 827 21.58 -10.35 -5.87
C GLY A 827 22.40 -9.27 -5.15
N THR A 828 21.77 -8.21 -4.66
CA THR A 828 22.43 -7.09 -3.96
C THR A 828 21.73 -6.76 -2.65
N VAL A 829 20.40 -6.63 -2.67
CA VAL A 829 19.59 -6.20 -1.53
C VAL A 829 18.73 -7.37 -1.03
N PRO A 830 18.89 -7.80 0.24
CA PRO A 830 18.04 -8.82 0.83
C PRO A 830 16.68 -8.25 1.25
N ILE A 831 15.64 -9.09 1.26
CA ILE A 831 14.24 -8.72 1.52
C ILE A 831 14.01 -8.00 2.85
N PRO A 832 14.66 -8.36 3.98
CA PRO A 832 14.56 -7.58 5.22
C PRO A 832 14.89 -6.09 5.07
N SER A 833 15.77 -5.73 4.12
CA SER A 833 16.06 -4.33 3.76
C SER A 833 15.10 -3.80 2.70
N ALA A 834 14.86 -4.55 1.62
CA ALA A 834 14.03 -4.08 0.51
C ALA A 834 12.57 -3.82 0.90
N LEU A 835 12.02 -4.58 1.86
CA LEU A 835 10.64 -4.47 2.35
C LEU A 835 10.57 -4.03 3.82
N MET A 836 11.54 -3.23 4.27
CA MET A 836 11.70 -2.80 5.66
C MET A 836 10.41 -2.23 6.29
N MET A 837 9.68 -1.34 5.60
CA MET A 837 8.49 -0.70 6.17
C MET A 837 7.33 -1.69 6.30
N ALA A 838 6.69 -1.73 7.47
CA ALA A 838 5.53 -2.57 7.74
C ALA A 838 4.33 -2.18 6.85
N SER A 839 3.56 -3.17 6.39
CA SER A 839 2.37 -2.93 5.57
C SER A 839 1.27 -2.18 6.34
N SER A 840 0.65 -1.20 5.69
CA SER A 840 -0.45 -0.39 6.20
C SER A 840 -1.50 -0.18 5.09
N THR A 841 -2.50 0.68 5.31
CA THR A 841 -3.43 1.11 4.26
C THR A 841 -2.76 1.87 3.11
N ASN A 842 -1.62 2.52 3.36
CA ASN A 842 -0.86 3.31 2.39
C ASN A 842 0.57 2.80 2.15
N VAL A 843 0.92 1.62 2.68
CA VAL A 843 2.22 0.97 2.47
C VAL A 843 2.00 -0.48 2.02
N LYS A 844 2.31 -0.76 0.75
CA LYS A 844 2.18 -2.07 0.14
C LYS A 844 3.54 -2.75 -0.03
N ARG A 845 3.51 -4.07 -0.23
CA ARG A 845 4.70 -4.92 -0.42
C ARG A 845 4.46 -5.86 -1.60
N TYR A 846 5.44 -5.94 -2.49
CA TYR A 846 5.43 -6.79 -3.67
C TYR A 846 6.80 -7.46 -3.87
N TRP A 847 6.77 -8.60 -4.55
CA TRP A 847 7.95 -9.37 -4.89
C TRP A 847 8.02 -9.61 -6.40
N VAL A 848 9.21 -9.44 -6.97
CA VAL A 848 9.58 -9.84 -8.34
C VAL A 848 10.27 -11.19 -8.26
N ASP A 849 9.61 -12.24 -8.74
CA ASP A 849 10.16 -13.59 -8.77
C ASP A 849 11.15 -13.73 -9.95
N LEU A 850 12.42 -13.44 -9.67
CA LEU A 850 13.51 -13.48 -10.64
C LEU A 850 13.81 -14.91 -11.10
N ASP A 851 13.60 -15.90 -10.23
CA ASP A 851 13.88 -17.30 -10.57
C ASP A 851 12.82 -17.88 -11.51
N SER A 852 11.54 -17.66 -11.23
CA SER A 852 10.45 -18.02 -12.15
C SER A 852 10.56 -17.27 -13.49
N TYR A 853 10.93 -15.98 -13.47
CA TYR A 853 11.19 -15.22 -14.70
C TYR A 853 12.35 -15.83 -15.50
N ARG A 854 13.47 -16.16 -14.84
CA ARG A 854 14.64 -16.79 -15.44
C ARG A 854 14.31 -18.17 -16.03
N ILE A 855 13.54 -19.00 -15.32
CA ILE A 855 13.11 -20.33 -15.79
C ILE A 855 12.22 -20.20 -17.03
N ALA A 856 11.28 -19.26 -17.04
CA ALA A 856 10.33 -19.10 -18.13
C ALA A 856 10.93 -18.44 -19.39
N THR A 857 11.86 -17.49 -19.23
CA THR A 857 12.42 -16.71 -20.34
C THR A 857 13.81 -17.15 -20.79
N SER A 858 14.53 -17.94 -19.98
CA SER A 858 15.98 -18.19 -20.10
C SER A 858 16.87 -16.92 -20.01
N ILE A 859 16.34 -15.79 -19.53
CA ILE A 859 17.08 -14.54 -19.31
C ILE A 859 17.34 -14.40 -17.80
N LYS A 860 18.61 -14.32 -17.40
CA LYS A 860 19.01 -13.97 -16.02
C LYS A 860 18.91 -12.45 -15.85
N ARG A 861 18.23 -12.01 -14.80
CA ARG A 861 18.14 -10.61 -14.35
C ARG A 861 18.63 -10.51 -12.92
N SER A 862 19.01 -9.30 -12.52
CA SER A 862 19.66 -8.97 -11.26
C SER A 862 19.28 -7.57 -10.80
N HIS A 863 19.65 -7.18 -9.58
CA HIS A 863 19.45 -5.84 -9.02
C HIS A 863 19.65 -4.70 -10.05
N ARG A 864 20.79 -4.67 -10.76
CA ARG A 864 21.12 -3.59 -11.70
C ARG A 864 20.16 -3.44 -12.89
N ASP A 865 19.44 -4.49 -13.27
CA ASP A 865 18.61 -4.56 -14.48
C ASP A 865 17.17 -5.04 -14.20
N LEU A 866 16.67 -4.80 -12.98
CA LEU A 866 15.27 -5.04 -12.60
C LEU A 866 14.28 -4.30 -13.51
N PHE A 867 14.60 -3.06 -13.88
CA PHE A 867 13.79 -2.23 -14.77
C PHE A 867 13.73 -2.72 -16.22
N GLU A 868 14.50 -3.75 -16.58
CA GLU A 868 14.47 -4.41 -17.89
C GLU A 868 13.66 -5.73 -17.86
N ILE A 869 12.78 -5.88 -16.86
CA ILE A 869 11.79 -6.95 -16.72
C ILE A 869 10.43 -6.42 -17.19
N PRO A 870 9.92 -6.82 -18.38
CA PRO A 870 8.69 -6.26 -18.94
C PRO A 870 7.47 -6.35 -18.03
N SER A 871 7.36 -7.43 -17.24
CA SER A 871 6.26 -7.57 -16.29
C SER A 871 6.34 -6.58 -15.12
N LEU A 872 7.54 -6.21 -14.68
CA LEU A 872 7.71 -5.17 -13.64
C LEU A 872 7.38 -3.79 -14.21
N GLU A 873 7.82 -3.49 -15.43
CA GLU A 873 7.48 -2.24 -16.13
C GLU A 873 5.97 -2.10 -16.33
N ASP A 874 5.30 -3.17 -16.79
CA ASP A 874 3.83 -3.24 -16.89
C ASP A 874 3.15 -3.03 -15.53
N PHE A 875 3.74 -3.52 -14.43
CA PHE A 875 3.19 -3.35 -13.09
C PHE A 875 3.36 -1.92 -12.56
N ILE A 876 4.53 -1.32 -12.73
CA ILE A 876 4.78 0.09 -12.40
C ILE A 876 3.83 1.01 -13.20
N LYS A 877 3.63 0.70 -14.49
CA LYS A 877 2.64 1.37 -15.36
C LYS A 877 1.20 1.20 -14.86
N ASN A 878 0.83 0.05 -14.31
CA ASN A 878 -0.47 -0.15 -13.67
C ASN A 878 -0.61 0.74 -12.42
N ILE A 879 0.40 0.77 -11.53
CA ILE A 879 0.40 1.62 -10.32
C ILE A 879 0.24 3.10 -10.69
N ILE A 880 1.01 3.60 -11.65
CA ILE A 880 0.89 4.98 -12.18
C ILE A 880 -0.54 5.23 -12.68
N LYS A 881 -1.13 4.26 -13.40
CA LYS A 881 -2.53 4.31 -13.87
C LYS A 881 -3.57 4.02 -12.77
N ASN A 882 -3.21 4.15 -11.50
CA ASN A 882 -4.05 3.95 -10.32
C ASN A 882 -4.68 2.54 -10.24
N SER A 883 -3.91 1.52 -10.64
CA SER A 883 -4.33 0.11 -10.67
C SER A 883 -3.31 -0.81 -10.01
N ASN A 884 -3.77 -1.66 -9.09
CA ASN A 884 -2.94 -2.66 -8.41
C ASN A 884 -2.97 -4.05 -9.12
N THR A 885 -3.31 -4.10 -10.41
CA THR A 885 -3.34 -5.36 -11.18
C THR A 885 -1.94 -5.97 -11.31
N LEU A 886 -1.72 -7.08 -10.61
CA LEU A 886 -0.49 -7.87 -10.69
C LEU A 886 -0.27 -8.41 -12.12
N THR A 887 0.99 -8.39 -12.53
CA THR A 887 1.48 -8.92 -13.81
C THR A 887 2.25 -10.25 -13.57
N PRO A 888 2.63 -11.00 -14.62
CA PRO A 888 3.38 -12.24 -14.43
C PRO A 888 4.66 -12.04 -13.61
N TYR A 889 5.00 -13.01 -12.76
CA TYR A 889 6.17 -12.97 -11.85
C TYR A 889 6.12 -11.88 -10.75
N ILE A 890 5.08 -11.04 -10.70
CA ILE A 890 4.86 -10.10 -9.59
C ILE A 890 3.84 -10.69 -8.62
N THR A 891 4.17 -10.71 -7.33
CA THR A 891 3.32 -11.29 -6.28
C THR A 891 3.16 -10.33 -5.10
N SER A 892 2.03 -10.42 -4.39
CA SER A 892 1.74 -9.68 -3.14
C SER A 892 2.02 -10.50 -1.87
N SER A 893 2.68 -11.65 -2.02
CA SER A 893 3.23 -12.46 -0.92
C SER A 893 4.54 -13.07 -1.39
N GLN A 894 5.52 -13.17 -0.49
CA GLN A 894 6.83 -13.75 -0.80
C GLN A 894 6.71 -15.09 -1.53
N PRO A 895 7.39 -15.27 -2.68
CA PRO A 895 7.44 -16.56 -3.36
C PRO A 895 8.00 -17.65 -2.44
N SER A 896 7.56 -18.89 -2.65
CA SER A 896 8.01 -20.01 -1.82
C SER A 896 9.48 -20.32 -2.13
N PRO A 897 10.36 -20.50 -1.12
CA PRO A 897 11.73 -21.00 -1.31
C PRO A 897 11.75 -22.18 -2.27
N THR A 898 12.72 -22.23 -3.18
CA THR A 898 12.91 -23.34 -4.11
C THR A 898 13.48 -24.55 -3.37
N SER A 899 12.66 -25.14 -2.47
CA SER A 899 13.00 -26.26 -1.59
C SER A 899 13.51 -27.51 -2.33
N ASP A 900 13.29 -27.56 -3.64
CA ASP A 900 13.63 -28.66 -4.52
C ASP A 900 14.96 -28.42 -5.28
N THR A 901 15.59 -27.25 -5.16
CA THR A 901 16.91 -26.95 -5.75
C THR A 901 17.98 -26.78 -4.68
N LYS A 902 18.50 -27.91 -4.21
CA LYS A 902 19.81 -27.95 -3.56
C LYS A 902 20.86 -27.29 -4.46
N LYS A 903 21.77 -26.52 -3.88
CA LYS A 903 22.87 -25.81 -4.55
C LYS A 903 24.22 -26.34 -4.05
N LEU A 904 25.21 -26.34 -4.94
CA LEU A 904 26.62 -26.53 -4.61
C LEU A 904 27.31 -25.17 -4.69
N ILE A 905 28.02 -24.80 -3.62
CA ILE A 905 28.81 -23.57 -3.55
C ILE A 905 30.28 -23.96 -3.44
N PHE A 906 31.10 -23.42 -4.33
CA PHE A 906 32.54 -23.59 -4.33
C PHE A 906 33.20 -22.28 -3.92
N PHE A 907 34.13 -22.30 -2.97
CA PHE A 907 35.00 -21.18 -2.64
C PHE A 907 36.45 -21.58 -2.90
N LEU A 908 37.16 -20.79 -3.70
CA LEU A 908 38.58 -20.95 -3.98
C LEU A 908 39.33 -19.78 -3.36
N HIS A 909 40.11 -20.08 -2.32
CA HIS A 909 41.07 -19.16 -1.71
C HIS A 909 42.44 -19.39 -2.36
N SER A 910 43.19 -18.33 -2.64
CA SER A 910 44.58 -18.47 -3.08
C SER A 910 45.50 -17.45 -2.43
N SER A 911 46.72 -17.87 -2.11
CA SER A 911 47.72 -17.05 -1.43
C SER A 911 49.07 -17.17 -2.15
N ILE A 912 49.75 -16.05 -2.31
CA ILE A 912 51.12 -15.97 -2.84
C ILE A 912 52.11 -16.25 -1.70
N THR A 913 53.16 -17.03 -1.94
CA THR A 913 54.28 -17.13 -0.99
C THR A 913 55.23 -15.96 -1.24
N PRO A 914 55.38 -14.98 -0.33
CA PRO A 914 56.32 -13.89 -0.53
C PRO A 914 57.77 -14.41 -0.49
N PRO A 915 58.64 -14.00 -1.44
CA PRO A 915 60.05 -14.37 -1.39
C PRO A 915 60.73 -13.76 -0.15
N ALA A 916 61.62 -14.52 0.49
CA ALA A 916 62.15 -14.22 1.82
C ALA A 916 63.09 -12.98 1.93
N SER A 917 63.15 -12.10 0.92
CA SER A 917 64.06 -10.93 0.92
C SER A 917 63.68 -9.79 -0.04
N THR A 918 62.50 -9.19 0.09
CA THR A 918 62.19 -7.89 -0.55
C THR A 918 61.48 -6.91 0.40
N THR A 919 61.69 -5.62 0.17
CA THR A 919 61.07 -4.51 0.91
C THR A 919 59.63 -4.25 0.44
N PRO A 920 58.72 -3.78 1.32
CA PRO A 920 57.27 -3.80 1.09
C PRO A 920 56.74 -2.64 0.22
N GLU A 921 57.39 -2.32 -0.90
CA GLU A 921 56.91 -1.28 -1.83
C GLU A 921 56.69 -1.82 -3.25
N SER A 922 55.45 -1.67 -3.73
CA SER A 922 55.02 -1.61 -5.14
C SER A 922 54.61 -2.88 -5.94
N GLU A 923 54.50 -4.07 -5.35
CA GLU A 923 53.88 -5.22 -6.06
C GLU A 923 52.37 -5.38 -5.74
N SER A 924 51.58 -5.73 -6.76
CA SER A 924 50.12 -5.82 -6.67
C SER A 924 49.70 -7.17 -6.11
N LEU A 925 49.41 -7.22 -4.81
CA LEU A 925 48.89 -8.43 -4.14
C LEU A 925 47.41 -8.76 -4.49
N SER A 926 46.84 -8.07 -5.49
CA SER A 926 45.49 -8.28 -6.02
C SER A 926 45.29 -9.58 -6.80
N ASP A 927 46.39 -10.18 -7.28
CA ASP A 927 46.31 -11.22 -8.29
C ASP A 927 46.19 -12.60 -7.63
N SER A 928 44.95 -13.10 -7.54
CA SER A 928 44.70 -14.51 -7.23
C SER A 928 45.47 -15.41 -8.20
N VAL A 929 46.37 -16.21 -7.65
CA VAL A 929 47.23 -17.15 -8.41
C VAL A 929 46.47 -18.38 -8.89
N ALA A 930 45.20 -18.54 -8.51
CA ALA A 930 44.30 -19.55 -9.03
C ALA A 930 42.99 -18.96 -9.60
N ALA A 931 42.47 -19.59 -10.64
CA ALA A 931 41.14 -19.38 -11.21
C ALA A 931 40.26 -20.62 -11.00
N LEU A 932 38.92 -20.43 -11.04
CA LEU A 932 37.92 -21.48 -10.93
C LEU A 932 36.98 -21.43 -12.14
N GLN A 933 36.80 -22.57 -12.81
CA GLN A 933 35.76 -22.79 -13.81
C GLN A 933 35.03 -24.11 -13.52
N LEU A 934 33.71 -24.12 -13.68
CA LEU A 934 32.88 -25.31 -13.68
C LEU A 934 32.28 -25.51 -15.07
N LYS A 935 32.10 -26.78 -15.45
CA LYS A 935 31.55 -27.19 -16.74
C LYS A 935 30.48 -28.26 -16.57
N ASP A 936 29.36 -28.09 -17.26
CA ASP A 936 28.26 -29.08 -17.29
C ASP A 936 28.45 -30.13 -18.40
N PRO A 937 27.63 -31.21 -18.44
CA PRO A 937 27.72 -32.22 -19.50
C PRO A 937 27.30 -31.72 -20.89
N SER A 938 26.58 -30.58 -20.98
CA SER A 938 26.20 -29.97 -22.26
C SER A 938 27.33 -29.12 -22.86
N GLY A 939 28.38 -28.85 -22.07
CA GLY A 939 29.56 -28.09 -22.44
C GLY A 939 29.52 -26.62 -22.04
N LYS A 940 28.46 -26.18 -21.34
CA LYS A 940 28.32 -24.84 -20.78
C LYS A 940 29.25 -24.65 -19.59
N THR A 941 29.75 -23.43 -19.39
CA THR A 941 30.69 -23.11 -18.32
C THR A 941 30.20 -21.98 -17.41
N VAL A 942 30.67 -22.00 -16.16
CA VAL A 942 30.57 -20.86 -15.24
C VAL A 942 31.93 -20.61 -14.58
N GLY A 943 32.28 -19.35 -14.37
CA GLY A 943 33.55 -18.92 -13.82
C GLY A 943 34.61 -18.56 -14.88
N LEU A 944 35.86 -18.50 -14.44
CA LEU A 944 36.99 -17.93 -15.16
C LEU A 944 37.85 -19.00 -15.84
N ALA A 945 37.89 -18.96 -17.17
CA ALA A 945 38.66 -19.85 -18.02
C ALA A 945 40.17 -19.54 -18.01
N GLU A 946 40.97 -20.49 -18.51
CA GLU A 946 42.43 -20.36 -18.68
C GLU A 946 42.83 -19.16 -19.57
N ASP A 947 42.04 -18.84 -20.60
CA ASP A 947 42.27 -17.70 -21.50
C ASP A 947 41.86 -16.34 -20.90
N GLY A 948 41.34 -16.34 -19.67
CA GLY A 948 40.84 -15.17 -18.97
C GLY A 948 39.38 -14.81 -19.29
N SER A 949 38.69 -15.55 -20.16
CA SER A 949 37.25 -15.34 -20.38
C SER A 949 36.44 -15.78 -19.14
N MET A 950 35.45 -14.97 -18.77
CA MET A 950 34.51 -15.23 -17.67
C MET A 950 33.16 -15.60 -18.27
N THR A 951 32.52 -16.65 -17.74
CA THR A 951 31.26 -17.21 -18.28
C THR A 951 30.25 -17.47 -17.16
N GLU A 952 28.96 -17.46 -17.50
CA GLU A 952 27.84 -17.87 -16.62
C GLU A 952 26.76 -18.62 -17.45
N ASP A 953 27.18 -19.49 -18.36
CA ASP A 953 26.29 -20.14 -19.33
C ASP A 953 25.38 -21.22 -18.70
N ILE A 954 25.76 -21.74 -17.52
CA ILE A 954 25.01 -22.76 -16.78
C ILE A 954 23.75 -22.10 -16.18
N PRO A 955 22.52 -22.54 -16.54
CA PRO A 955 21.30 -21.88 -16.08
C PRO A 955 21.16 -21.94 -14.54
N GLY A 956 20.89 -20.79 -13.93
CA GLY A 956 20.76 -20.68 -12.47
C GLY A 956 22.10 -20.74 -11.71
N SER A 957 23.23 -20.57 -12.40
CA SER A 957 24.54 -20.39 -11.77
C SER A 957 24.88 -18.91 -11.53
N SER A 958 25.83 -18.68 -10.62
CA SER A 958 26.45 -17.39 -10.38
C SER A 958 27.95 -17.56 -10.07
N TYR A 959 28.76 -16.56 -10.40
CA TYR A 959 30.19 -16.50 -10.06
C TYR A 959 30.60 -15.06 -9.75
N GLY A 960 31.50 -14.88 -8.79
CA GLY A 960 32.01 -13.56 -8.39
C GLY A 960 33.33 -13.63 -7.62
N GLU A 961 33.88 -12.46 -7.27
CA GLU A 961 35.16 -12.34 -6.57
C GLU A 961 35.04 -11.47 -5.30
N PHE A 962 35.26 -12.11 -4.14
CA PHE A 962 35.21 -11.49 -2.82
C PHE A 962 36.63 -11.41 -2.25
N GLY A 963 37.31 -10.27 -2.40
CA GLY A 963 38.74 -10.16 -2.06
C GLY A 963 39.60 -11.12 -2.88
N GLU A 964 40.41 -11.98 -2.26
CA GLU A 964 41.12 -13.03 -3.01
C GLU A 964 40.21 -14.20 -3.42
N VAL A 965 39.08 -14.39 -2.72
CA VAL A 965 38.17 -15.53 -2.86
C VAL A 965 37.46 -15.47 -4.21
N LYS A 966 37.50 -16.57 -4.98
CA LYS A 966 36.54 -16.82 -6.07
C LYS A 966 35.42 -17.69 -5.54
N TYR A 967 34.18 -17.42 -5.93
CA TYR A 967 33.09 -18.34 -5.67
C TYR A 967 32.31 -18.68 -6.94
N ALA A 968 31.74 -19.89 -6.96
CA ALA A 968 30.73 -20.28 -7.93
C ALA A 968 29.59 -21.01 -7.22
N ILE A 969 28.36 -20.62 -7.52
CA ILE A 969 27.13 -21.28 -7.06
C ILE A 969 26.51 -21.95 -8.27
N ILE A 970 26.16 -23.23 -8.14
CA ILE A 970 25.46 -23.99 -9.19
C ILE A 970 24.30 -24.80 -8.58
N PRO A 971 23.21 -25.05 -9.34
CA PRO A 971 22.21 -26.03 -8.93
C PRO A 971 22.82 -27.44 -8.78
N GLU A 972 22.23 -28.29 -7.95
CA GLU A 972 22.62 -29.71 -7.86
C GLU A 972 22.51 -30.37 -9.24
N PRO A 973 23.48 -31.21 -9.66
CA PRO A 973 23.48 -31.79 -11.02
C PRO A 973 22.28 -32.69 -11.37
N GLN A 974 21.39 -33.06 -10.44
CA GLN A 974 20.24 -33.94 -10.68
C GLN A 974 20.61 -35.27 -11.40
N GLY A 975 21.77 -35.84 -11.08
CA GLY A 975 22.30 -37.07 -11.71
C GLY A 975 23.20 -36.86 -12.93
N ASN A 976 23.46 -35.60 -13.32
CA ASN A 976 24.54 -35.23 -14.22
C ASN A 976 25.90 -35.22 -13.49
N GLN A 977 26.98 -34.86 -14.19
CA GLN A 977 28.30 -34.66 -13.60
C GLN A 977 28.83 -33.28 -13.98
N TYR A 978 29.16 -32.45 -13.00
CA TYR A 978 29.94 -31.24 -13.21
C TYR A 978 31.43 -31.56 -13.15
N GLN A 979 32.20 -30.89 -14.01
CA GLN A 979 33.66 -30.88 -13.98
C GLN A 979 34.13 -29.54 -13.43
N LEU A 980 34.78 -29.55 -12.27
CA LEU A 980 35.52 -28.44 -11.71
C LEU A 980 36.93 -28.45 -12.32
N MET A 981 37.36 -27.30 -12.81
CA MET A 981 38.66 -27.02 -13.41
C MET A 981 39.27 -25.82 -12.69
N LEU A 982 40.47 -25.99 -12.14
CA LEU A 982 41.22 -24.93 -11.47
C LEU A 982 42.52 -24.68 -12.24
N TYR A 983 42.87 -23.42 -12.43
CA TYR A 983 44.02 -23.01 -13.26
C TYR A 983 44.95 -22.08 -12.49
N GLY A 984 46.26 -22.33 -12.58
CA GLY A 984 47.27 -21.38 -12.14
C GLY A 984 47.35 -20.14 -13.02
N ARG A 985 47.54 -18.96 -12.42
CA ARG A 985 47.66 -17.68 -13.13
C ARG A 985 49.04 -17.03 -12.89
N LYS A 986 49.44 -16.16 -13.82
CA LYS A 986 50.58 -15.24 -13.64
C LYS A 986 50.08 -13.93 -13.06
N SER A 987 50.68 -13.46 -11.97
CA SER A 987 50.54 -12.06 -11.56
C SER A 987 51.19 -11.11 -12.59
N GLY A 988 50.73 -9.87 -12.63
CA GLY A 988 50.99 -8.92 -13.72
C GLY A 988 52.47 -8.55 -13.98
N ARG A 989 52.82 -8.49 -15.27
CA ARG A 989 54.06 -7.89 -15.85
C ARG A 989 55.43 -8.40 -15.35
N GLN A 990 55.75 -9.62 -15.81
CA GLN A 990 57.08 -10.05 -16.30
C GLN A 990 58.25 -10.13 -15.28
N THR A 991 58.92 -11.29 -15.27
CA THR A 991 59.97 -11.74 -14.32
C THR A 991 59.39 -12.05 -12.93
N ASP A 992 59.36 -13.29 -12.42
CA ASP A 992 60.07 -14.52 -12.80
C ASP A 992 59.17 -15.77 -12.88
N SER A 993 59.64 -16.80 -13.60
CA SER A 993 58.98 -18.10 -13.76
C SER A 993 59.10 -19.01 -12.52
N GLY A 994 58.96 -18.43 -11.32
CA GLY A 994 59.23 -19.10 -10.05
C GLY A 994 58.37 -18.63 -8.87
N GLN A 995 57.37 -17.79 -9.09
CA GLN A 995 56.37 -17.50 -8.05
C GLN A 995 55.52 -18.76 -7.81
N THR A 996 55.56 -19.26 -6.58
CA THR A 996 54.73 -20.38 -6.10
C THR A 996 53.80 -19.89 -4.98
N GLY A 997 52.56 -20.35 -5.02
CA GLY A 997 51.55 -20.06 -4.00
C GLY A 997 50.91 -21.35 -3.49
N THR A 998 49.85 -21.18 -2.72
CA THR A 998 48.91 -22.27 -2.41
C THR A 998 47.47 -21.86 -2.66
N PHE A 999 46.62 -22.82 -3.01
CA PHE A 999 45.17 -22.65 -2.98
C PHE A 999 44.51 -23.58 -1.97
N SER A 1000 43.31 -23.20 -1.53
CA SER A 1000 42.40 -24.05 -0.77
C SER A 1000 41.01 -23.96 -1.39
N LEU A 1001 40.36 -25.11 -1.56
CA LEU A 1001 39.05 -25.27 -2.16
C LEU A 1001 38.06 -25.74 -1.09
N ASP A 1002 37.07 -24.93 -0.78
CA ASP A 1002 35.92 -25.30 0.04
C ASP A 1002 34.72 -25.60 -0.86
N ILE A 1003 33.98 -26.66 -0.56
CA ILE A 1003 32.77 -27.08 -1.28
C ILE A 1003 31.66 -27.25 -0.25
N GLN A 1004 30.52 -26.60 -0.46
CA GLN A 1004 29.36 -26.62 0.42
C GLN A 1004 28.10 -27.06 -0.32
N GLU A 1005 27.20 -27.74 0.39
CA GLU A 1005 25.82 -27.96 -0.02
C GLU A 1005 24.91 -26.97 0.71
N SER A 1006 24.08 -26.25 -0.04
CA SER A 1006 23.05 -25.36 0.51
C SER A 1006 21.65 -25.82 0.08
N SER A 1007 20.68 -25.69 0.98
CA SER A 1007 19.25 -25.92 0.71
C SER A 1007 18.44 -24.87 1.46
N GLY A 1008 17.72 -24.01 0.73
CA GLY A 1008 16.98 -22.87 1.30
C GLY A 1008 17.85 -21.93 2.13
N GLY A 1009 19.07 -21.64 1.66
CA GLY A 1009 20.08 -20.82 2.36
C GLY A 1009 20.81 -21.50 3.53
N ILE A 1010 20.43 -22.72 3.92
CA ILE A 1010 21.05 -23.45 5.03
C ILE A 1010 22.12 -24.42 4.49
N ILE A 1011 23.34 -24.31 5.02
CA ILE A 1011 24.43 -25.24 4.69
C ILE A 1011 24.18 -26.61 5.34
N THR A 1012 24.04 -27.65 4.52
CA THR A 1012 23.72 -29.02 4.97
C THR A 1012 24.92 -29.94 5.06
N ALA A 1013 25.99 -29.67 4.29
CA ALA A 1013 27.26 -30.40 4.31
C ALA A 1013 28.38 -29.54 3.70
N SER A 1014 29.64 -29.92 3.96
CA SER A 1014 30.80 -29.33 3.30
C SER A 1014 31.99 -30.30 3.21
N SER A 1015 33.03 -29.92 2.46
CA SER A 1015 34.37 -30.52 2.51
C SER A 1015 35.37 -29.47 2.05
N THR A 1016 36.53 -29.39 2.70
CA THR A 1016 37.59 -28.46 2.31
C THR A 1016 38.87 -29.22 1.96
N ILE A 1017 39.53 -28.83 0.86
CA ILE A 1017 40.89 -29.25 0.50
C ILE A 1017 41.81 -28.04 0.71
N ALA A 1018 42.89 -28.21 1.47
CA ALA A 1018 43.74 -27.09 1.91
C ALA A 1018 45.19 -27.19 1.42
N ASN A 1019 45.84 -26.03 1.31
CA ASN A 1019 47.30 -25.86 1.11
C ASN A 1019 47.88 -26.57 -0.13
N VAL A 1020 47.11 -26.66 -1.22
CA VAL A 1020 47.56 -27.28 -2.48
C VAL A 1020 48.53 -26.33 -3.19
N PRO A 1021 49.74 -26.76 -3.60
CA PRO A 1021 50.69 -25.89 -4.30
C PRO A 1021 50.15 -25.43 -5.65
N VAL A 1022 50.46 -24.19 -6.03
CA VAL A 1022 50.09 -23.62 -7.33
C VAL A 1022 51.24 -22.82 -7.94
N THR A 1023 51.43 -23.03 -9.24
CA THR A 1023 52.31 -22.31 -10.14
C THR A 1023 51.49 -21.78 -11.31
N ALA A 1024 52.04 -20.87 -12.10
CA ALA A 1024 51.40 -20.39 -13.34
C ALA A 1024 51.19 -21.45 -14.45
N SER A 1025 51.58 -22.70 -14.22
CA SER A 1025 51.35 -23.85 -15.12
C SER A 1025 50.50 -24.94 -14.47
N THR A 1026 49.99 -24.73 -13.25
CA THR A 1026 49.17 -25.72 -12.55
C THR A 1026 47.81 -25.87 -13.22
N THR A 1027 47.40 -27.13 -13.40
CA THR A 1027 46.01 -27.48 -13.72
C THR A 1027 45.51 -28.49 -12.70
N ALA A 1028 44.32 -28.25 -12.15
CA ALA A 1028 43.67 -29.20 -11.27
C ALA A 1028 42.23 -29.47 -11.69
N SER A 1029 41.74 -30.69 -11.43
CA SER A 1029 40.38 -31.05 -11.76
C SER A 1029 39.75 -31.99 -10.74
N LEU A 1030 38.44 -31.83 -10.58
CA LEU A 1030 37.57 -32.64 -9.73
C LEU A 1030 36.22 -32.79 -10.45
N THR A 1031 35.49 -33.86 -10.17
CA THR A 1031 34.13 -34.06 -10.69
C THR A 1031 33.16 -34.33 -9.56
N ILE A 1032 31.90 -33.93 -9.73
CA ILE A 1032 30.85 -34.09 -8.71
C ILE A 1032 29.51 -34.40 -9.41
N SER A 1033 28.73 -35.33 -8.88
CA SER A 1033 27.52 -35.86 -9.55
C SER A 1033 26.23 -35.82 -8.73
N GLY A 1034 26.29 -35.26 -7.51
CA GLY A 1034 25.15 -34.96 -6.66
C GLY A 1034 25.59 -34.12 -5.48
N ASP A 1035 25.91 -34.79 -4.37
CA ASP A 1035 26.37 -34.20 -3.12
C ASP A 1035 27.91 -34.09 -3.02
N VAL A 1036 28.43 -33.41 -1.99
CA VAL A 1036 29.87 -33.30 -1.70
C VAL A 1036 30.52 -34.66 -1.45
N GLY A 1037 29.76 -35.65 -0.96
CA GLY A 1037 30.19 -37.04 -0.84
C GLY A 1037 30.39 -37.76 -2.19
N THR A 1038 29.81 -37.24 -3.28
CA THR A 1038 30.07 -37.72 -4.66
C THR A 1038 31.30 -37.10 -5.33
N ALA A 1039 31.98 -36.15 -4.66
CA ALA A 1039 33.16 -35.50 -5.20
C ALA A 1039 34.29 -36.51 -5.43
N SER A 1040 34.82 -36.56 -6.65
CA SER A 1040 36.01 -37.36 -6.96
C SER A 1040 37.25 -36.77 -6.25
N PRO A 1041 38.34 -37.55 -6.11
CA PRO A 1041 39.62 -36.97 -5.74
C PRO A 1041 39.99 -35.80 -6.67
N LEU A 1042 40.53 -34.73 -6.09
CA LEU A 1042 41.15 -33.62 -6.80
C LEU A 1042 42.49 -34.10 -7.36
N THR A 1043 42.64 -34.09 -8.67
CA THR A 1043 43.90 -34.39 -9.36
C THR A 1043 44.59 -33.07 -9.73
N VAL A 1044 45.86 -32.90 -9.40
CA VAL A 1044 46.64 -31.68 -9.64
C VAL A 1044 47.92 -32.03 -10.40
N ASP A 1045 48.09 -31.42 -11.58
CA ASP A 1045 49.35 -31.35 -12.31
C ASP A 1045 49.97 -29.98 -11.98
N GLU A 1046 50.99 -29.95 -11.12
CA GLU A 1046 51.55 -28.71 -10.56
C GLU A 1046 52.32 -27.88 -11.61
N ASN A 1047 53.00 -28.55 -12.53
CA ASN A 1047 53.96 -27.94 -13.46
C ASN A 1047 53.58 -28.09 -14.95
N GLY A 1048 52.47 -28.78 -15.26
CA GLY A 1048 51.97 -28.98 -16.61
C GLY A 1048 52.74 -30.03 -17.41
N ASP A 1049 53.47 -30.94 -16.74
CA ASP A 1049 54.29 -31.97 -17.41
C ASP A 1049 53.60 -33.35 -17.51
N SER A 1050 52.42 -33.51 -16.89
CA SER A 1050 51.64 -34.75 -16.84
C SER A 1050 52.35 -35.95 -16.19
N GLY A 1051 53.48 -35.74 -15.51
CA GLY A 1051 54.28 -36.76 -14.85
C GLY A 1051 54.01 -36.87 -13.34
N ASN A 1052 54.00 -35.75 -12.63
CA ASN A 1052 53.79 -35.71 -11.17
C ASN A 1052 52.37 -35.25 -10.82
N ILE A 1053 51.44 -36.21 -10.70
CA ILE A 1053 50.04 -35.92 -10.33
C ILE A 1053 49.84 -36.07 -8.81
N ILE A 1054 49.57 -34.96 -8.13
CA ILE A 1054 49.08 -34.97 -6.75
C ILE A 1054 47.60 -35.38 -6.76
N THR A 1055 47.17 -36.23 -5.82
CA THR A 1055 45.77 -36.67 -5.70
C THR A 1055 45.31 -36.49 -4.25
N ILE A 1056 44.24 -35.73 -4.04
CA ILE A 1056 43.68 -35.42 -2.71
C ILE A 1056 42.20 -35.79 -2.69
N THR A 1057 41.78 -36.66 -1.79
CA THR A 1057 40.37 -37.10 -1.69
C THR A 1057 39.60 -36.17 -0.74
N PRO A 1058 38.50 -35.52 -1.18
CA PRO A 1058 37.60 -34.79 -0.30
C PRO A 1058 37.01 -35.71 0.80
N VAL A 1059 36.73 -35.16 1.98
CA VAL A 1059 36.06 -35.89 3.07
C VAL A 1059 35.00 -34.99 3.70
N VAL A 1060 33.74 -35.46 3.67
CA VAL A 1060 32.58 -34.70 4.15
C VAL A 1060 32.72 -34.35 5.64
N GLY A 1061 32.62 -33.07 5.97
CA GLY A 1061 32.75 -32.52 7.32
C GLY A 1061 34.20 -32.35 7.80
N GLU A 1062 35.20 -32.66 6.97
CA GLU A 1062 36.62 -32.55 7.33
C GLU A 1062 37.38 -31.58 6.41
N THR A 1063 38.63 -31.31 6.76
CA THR A 1063 39.56 -30.54 5.94
C THR A 1063 40.82 -31.34 5.68
N VAL A 1064 41.07 -31.59 4.40
CA VAL A 1064 42.17 -32.44 3.92
C VAL A 1064 43.26 -31.54 3.37
N SER A 1065 44.32 -31.30 4.17
CA SER A 1065 45.49 -30.57 3.68
C SER A 1065 46.34 -31.47 2.77
N TYR A 1066 46.92 -30.86 1.74
CA TYR A 1066 48.13 -31.42 1.15
C TYR A 1066 49.28 -31.39 2.17
N GLU A 1067 50.07 -32.46 2.22
CA GLU A 1067 51.36 -32.52 2.91
C GLU A 1067 52.44 -32.94 1.89
N PRO A 1068 53.51 -32.16 1.69
CA PRO A 1068 54.59 -32.56 0.79
C PRO A 1068 55.33 -33.79 1.34
N PRO A 1069 55.80 -34.71 0.48
CA PRO A 1069 56.55 -35.88 0.93
C PRO A 1069 57.80 -35.46 1.69
N VAL A 1070 58.01 -36.05 2.87
CA VAL A 1070 59.19 -35.77 3.72
C VAL A 1070 60.46 -36.09 2.93
N PRO A 1071 61.44 -35.16 2.82
CA PRO A 1071 62.70 -35.42 2.14
C PRO A 1071 63.44 -36.62 2.75
N ASP A 1072 63.93 -37.52 1.91
CA ASP A 1072 64.74 -38.66 2.33
C ASP A 1072 66.08 -38.15 2.91
N PRO A 1073 66.39 -38.38 4.20
CA PRO A 1073 67.55 -37.81 4.86
C PRO A 1073 68.90 -38.30 4.31
N ASP A 1074 68.94 -39.33 3.45
CA ASP A 1074 70.15 -39.89 2.86
C ASP A 1074 70.57 -39.25 1.52
N THR A 1075 69.92 -38.16 1.08
CA THR A 1075 70.32 -37.41 -0.15
C THR A 1075 71.25 -36.22 0.14
N GLU A 1076 72.56 -36.46 0.18
CA GLU A 1076 73.55 -35.38 0.16
C GLU A 1076 73.54 -34.61 -1.19
N PRO A 1077 73.74 -33.29 -1.20
CA PRO A 1077 73.72 -32.49 -2.42
C PRO A 1077 74.95 -32.76 -3.28
N VAL A 1078 74.72 -33.31 -4.48
CA VAL A 1078 75.76 -33.45 -5.51
C VAL A 1078 76.10 -32.07 -6.07
N THR A 1079 77.31 -31.59 -5.79
CA THR A 1079 77.92 -30.48 -6.52
C THR A 1079 78.46 -31.01 -7.86
N ASP A 1080 77.80 -30.70 -8.98
CA ASP A 1080 78.39 -30.89 -10.30
C ASP A 1080 78.87 -29.55 -10.86
N ASP A 1081 80.20 -29.38 -10.86
CA ASP A 1081 80.94 -28.32 -11.51
C ASP A 1081 81.50 -28.87 -12.83
N THR A 1082 80.77 -28.67 -13.93
CA THR A 1082 81.30 -28.93 -15.28
C THR A 1082 80.86 -27.89 -16.32
N THR A 1083 81.80 -27.03 -16.67
CA THR A 1083 81.80 -26.32 -17.96
C THR A 1083 82.24 -27.24 -19.10
N ASP A 1084 81.64 -27.07 -20.29
CA ASP A 1084 82.33 -26.73 -21.57
C ASP A 1084 81.96 -27.55 -22.84
N THR A 1085 81.90 -26.83 -23.98
CA THR A 1085 81.86 -27.28 -25.40
C THR A 1085 80.67 -28.13 -25.89
N SER A 1086 80.06 -27.91 -27.07
CA SER A 1086 80.69 -27.57 -28.37
C SER A 1086 79.69 -27.16 -29.48
N ASN A 1087 80.20 -26.42 -30.49
CA ASN A 1087 79.75 -26.35 -31.91
C ASN A 1087 78.36 -25.76 -32.27
N THR A 1088 78.17 -25.00 -33.37
CA THR A 1088 79.11 -24.44 -34.39
C THR A 1088 78.43 -23.36 -35.24
N GLY A 1089 79.17 -22.27 -35.56
CA GLY A 1089 79.27 -21.72 -36.93
C GLY A 1089 78.24 -20.69 -37.42
N GLY A 1090 78.68 -19.44 -37.61
CA GLY A 1090 77.97 -18.41 -38.39
C GLY A 1090 78.63 -17.02 -38.30
N ALA A 1091 79.52 -16.67 -39.24
CA ALA A 1091 80.17 -15.34 -39.35
C ALA A 1091 79.20 -14.28 -39.92
N SER A 1092 79.32 -12.96 -39.68
CA SER A 1092 80.46 -12.05 -39.92
C SER A 1092 80.35 -10.77 -39.03
N ASP A 1093 81.45 -10.17 -38.52
CA ASP A 1093 82.26 -9.07 -39.12
C ASP A 1093 81.45 -8.01 -39.92
N SER A 1094 81.63 -6.69 -39.80
CA SER A 1094 82.50 -5.78 -38.99
C SER A 1094 81.74 -4.42 -38.84
N ASP A 1095 81.96 -3.51 -37.86
CA ASP A 1095 83.09 -2.55 -37.82
C ASP A 1095 83.11 -1.63 -36.57
N TYR A 1096 84.30 -1.04 -36.41
CA TYR A 1096 84.94 -0.12 -35.43
C TYR A 1096 84.20 1.18 -34.90
N PRO A 1097 84.78 1.99 -33.95
CA PRO A 1097 84.23 2.13 -32.58
C PRO A 1097 84.10 3.60 -32.05
N PRO A 1098 84.80 4.06 -30.98
CA PRO A 1098 84.19 4.55 -29.73
C PRO A 1098 84.24 6.09 -29.56
N GLN A 1099 83.70 6.64 -28.45
CA GLN A 1099 84.35 7.62 -27.56
C GLN A 1099 83.53 7.89 -26.28
N THR A 1100 84.23 8.10 -25.16
CA THR A 1100 83.77 8.65 -23.87
C THR A 1100 84.28 10.11 -23.72
N PRO A 1101 84.33 10.77 -22.54
CA PRO A 1101 83.24 11.25 -21.66
C PRO A 1101 83.36 12.76 -21.28
N ALA A 1102 82.32 13.35 -20.69
CA ALA A 1102 82.40 14.59 -19.85
C ALA A 1102 81.13 14.71 -18.97
N ASN A 1103 81.15 14.95 -17.64
CA ASN A 1103 81.72 16.06 -16.81
C ASN A 1103 80.93 17.40 -16.93
N VAL A 1104 80.66 18.19 -15.88
CA VAL A 1104 80.94 18.09 -14.42
C VAL A 1104 80.04 19.03 -13.58
N ALA A 1105 79.94 18.75 -12.28
CA ALA A 1105 79.31 19.44 -11.14
C ALA A 1105 79.25 21.00 -11.05
N ALA A 1106 78.38 21.52 -10.16
CA ALA A 1106 78.78 22.36 -9.00
C ALA A 1106 77.66 22.55 -7.92
N ALA A 1107 78.07 22.88 -6.69
CA ALA A 1107 77.27 23.14 -5.47
C ALA A 1107 76.89 24.66 -5.33
N PRO A 1108 76.48 25.32 -4.18
CA PRO A 1108 76.52 24.90 -2.76
C PRO A 1108 75.44 25.43 -1.72
N VAL A 1109 75.21 24.64 -0.66
CA VAL A 1109 75.31 24.92 0.83
C VAL A 1109 74.65 26.16 1.54
N ARG A 1110 73.95 25.85 2.68
CA ARG A 1110 73.59 26.68 3.91
C ARG A 1110 72.45 27.74 3.81
N THR A 1111 71.68 28.10 4.85
CA THR A 1111 71.88 28.21 6.33
C THR A 1111 70.61 27.96 7.19
N SER A 1112 70.76 27.75 8.51
CA SER A 1112 69.77 27.99 9.61
C SER A 1112 70.26 29.20 10.46
N PRO A 1113 69.53 29.84 11.45
CA PRO A 1113 68.97 29.18 12.67
C PRO A 1113 67.79 29.84 13.48
N GLY A 1114 67.23 29.07 14.45
CA GLY A 1114 66.77 29.53 15.79
C GLY A 1114 65.25 29.78 16.03
N SER A 1115 64.70 29.78 17.27
CA SER A 1115 65.10 29.12 18.55
C SER A 1115 64.12 29.38 19.73
N ILE A 1116 63.58 28.31 20.35
CA ILE A 1116 63.28 28.11 21.81
C ILE A 1116 62.20 28.99 22.53
N SER A 1117 61.17 28.36 23.18
CA SER A 1117 60.88 28.43 24.65
C SER A 1117 59.46 27.95 25.05
N ILE A 1118 59.36 27.23 26.19
CA ILE A 1118 58.11 26.84 26.90
C ILE A 1118 57.98 27.67 28.20
N PRO A 1119 56.77 27.86 28.77
CA PRO A 1119 56.62 27.56 30.20
C PRO A 1119 55.30 26.84 30.59
N ILE A 1120 55.19 26.48 31.87
CA ILE A 1120 54.22 25.53 32.46
C ILE A 1120 53.38 26.25 33.56
N ILE A 1121 52.36 25.53 34.06
CA ILE A 1121 51.79 25.48 35.44
C ILE A 1121 50.50 26.27 35.83
N THR A 1122 49.49 25.48 36.24
CA THR A 1122 48.51 25.63 37.37
C THR A 1122 47.19 26.41 37.30
N THR A 1123 46.22 25.78 37.98
CA THR A 1123 44.87 26.15 38.42
C THR A 1123 44.79 27.29 39.44
N VAL A 1124 43.60 27.93 39.58
CA VAL A 1124 42.88 28.28 40.85
C VAL A 1124 41.42 28.72 40.52
N ALA A 1125 40.52 28.69 41.51
CA ALA A 1125 39.06 28.70 41.41
C ALA A 1125 38.32 30.07 41.51
N VAL A 1126 37.09 30.09 40.94
CA VAL A 1126 35.77 30.62 41.42
C VAL A 1126 35.72 31.86 42.36
N PRO A 1127 34.81 32.82 42.09
CA PRO A 1127 33.74 33.09 43.07
C PRO A 1127 32.31 33.25 42.47
N ILE A 1128 31.31 32.79 43.24
CA ILE A 1128 29.86 32.99 43.02
C ILE A 1128 29.36 34.11 43.95
N PRO A 1129 28.31 34.87 43.57
CA PRO A 1129 27.10 34.97 44.42
C PRO A 1129 25.82 34.81 43.56
N ALA A 1130 24.88 33.89 43.84
CA ALA A 1130 24.00 33.73 45.01
C ALA A 1130 22.91 34.83 45.12
N ALA A 1131 21.64 34.57 45.43
CA ALA A 1131 20.82 33.35 45.51
C ALA A 1131 19.35 33.75 45.82
N THR A 1132 18.33 32.93 45.50
CA THR A 1132 17.14 32.73 46.37
C THR A 1132 16.26 31.54 45.97
N THR A 1133 16.04 30.64 46.94
CA THR A 1133 15.04 29.54 47.03
C THR A 1133 13.69 30.08 47.58
N THR A 1134 12.50 29.48 47.54
CA THR A 1134 11.83 28.21 47.07
C THR A 1134 10.32 28.38 47.40
N PRO A 1135 9.38 27.41 47.21
CA PRO A 1135 9.18 26.29 46.25
C PRO A 1135 7.74 26.34 45.64
N VAL A 1136 7.19 25.26 45.04
CA VAL A 1136 5.86 24.65 45.35
C VAL A 1136 5.36 23.61 44.30
N ALA A 1137 4.77 22.52 44.83
CA ALA A 1137 3.82 21.55 44.24
C ALA A 1137 4.11 20.81 42.92
N THR A 1138 4.38 19.51 43.05
CA THR A 1138 3.84 18.48 42.16
C THR A 1138 2.33 18.32 42.37
N THR A 1139 1.55 18.31 41.28
CA THR A 1139 0.13 17.91 41.28
C THR A 1139 -0.10 16.82 40.24
N THR A 1140 -0.76 15.74 40.64
CA THR A 1140 -1.13 14.60 39.78
C THR A 1140 -2.61 14.65 39.38
N ARG A 1141 -2.97 13.83 38.37
CA ARG A 1141 -4.34 13.44 37.93
C ARG A 1141 -5.07 14.42 36.99
N PRO A 1142 -6.07 13.96 36.19
CA PRO A 1142 -6.70 12.62 36.20
C PRO A 1142 -6.74 11.84 34.87
N GLN A 1143 -6.85 10.50 34.98
CA GLN A 1143 -7.57 9.71 33.97
C GLN A 1143 -9.07 10.03 34.09
N LEU A 1144 -9.74 10.29 32.96
CA LEU A 1144 -11.19 10.11 32.86
C LEU A 1144 -11.48 8.90 31.98
N ALA A 1145 -12.37 8.03 32.45
CA ALA A 1145 -12.92 6.93 31.67
C ALA A 1145 -14.17 7.39 30.92
N VAL A 1146 -14.33 6.98 29.67
CA VAL A 1146 -15.60 6.98 28.95
C VAL A 1146 -16.06 5.54 28.81
N ALA A 1147 -17.34 5.29 29.02
CA ALA A 1147 -17.91 3.94 29.11
C ALA A 1147 -18.42 3.45 27.76
N ILE A 1148 -18.12 2.18 27.43
CA ILE A 1148 -18.74 1.47 26.30
C ILE A 1148 -19.98 0.71 26.81
N PRO A 1149 -21.14 0.74 26.12
CA PRO A 1149 -22.35 0.04 26.56
C PRO A 1149 -22.24 -1.49 26.53
N ARG A 1150 -23.13 -2.17 27.28
CA ARG A 1150 -23.20 -3.63 27.34
C ARG A 1150 -23.87 -4.25 26.09
N ALA A 1151 -23.17 -5.16 25.42
CA ALA A 1151 -23.81 -6.26 24.67
C ALA A 1151 -23.88 -7.55 25.53
N ARG A 1152 -24.78 -8.48 25.17
CA ARG A 1152 -25.21 -9.60 26.05
C ARG A 1152 -24.28 -10.82 26.02
N LYS A 1153 -24.34 -11.61 27.09
CA LYS A 1153 -23.63 -12.89 27.27
C LYS A 1153 -24.12 -13.97 26.30
N HIS A 1154 -23.20 -14.75 25.74
CA HIS A 1154 -23.39 -16.19 25.55
C HIS A 1154 -22.25 -16.99 26.22
N SER A 1155 -22.45 -18.30 26.33
CA SER A 1155 -21.89 -19.15 27.41
C SER A 1155 -20.50 -19.74 27.13
N ALA A 1156 -19.65 -19.74 28.16
CA ALA A 1156 -18.42 -20.53 28.21
C ALA A 1156 -18.66 -22.00 28.63
N PRO A 1157 -17.72 -22.90 28.32
CA PRO A 1157 -17.46 -24.07 29.15
C PRO A 1157 -16.00 -24.15 29.67
N ALA A 1158 -15.89 -24.57 30.93
CA ALA A 1158 -14.77 -25.26 31.60
C ALA A 1158 -13.36 -24.63 31.66
N LYS A 1159 -12.93 -24.32 32.90
CA LYS A 1159 -11.54 -24.06 33.32
C LYS A 1159 -10.74 -25.37 33.41
N ALA A 1160 -9.49 -25.37 32.93
CA ALA A 1160 -8.43 -26.27 33.37
C ALA A 1160 -7.45 -25.54 34.34
N PRO A 1161 -6.65 -26.25 35.16
CA PRO A 1161 -5.83 -25.63 36.21
C PRO A 1161 -4.54 -24.98 35.68
N PRO A 1162 -3.89 -24.08 36.45
CA PRO A 1162 -2.70 -23.39 36.00
C PRO A 1162 -1.49 -24.33 35.91
N LEU A 1163 -0.88 -24.41 34.74
CA LEU A 1163 0.43 -25.02 34.56
C LEU A 1163 1.53 -23.99 34.87
N THR A 1164 2.39 -24.36 35.81
CA THR A 1164 3.66 -23.68 36.08
C THR A 1164 4.50 -23.59 34.80
N ILE A 1165 4.88 -22.37 34.42
CA ILE A 1165 5.90 -22.16 33.38
C ILE A 1165 7.23 -22.65 33.93
N ALA A 1166 7.67 -23.82 33.48
CA ALA A 1166 9.06 -24.21 33.57
C ALA A 1166 9.83 -23.47 32.49
N ASN A 1167 10.94 -22.82 32.85
CA ASN A 1167 11.91 -22.31 31.88
C ASN A 1167 12.61 -23.49 31.21
N THR A 1168 12.01 -24.00 30.14
CA THR A 1168 12.67 -24.86 29.17
C THR A 1168 12.70 -24.13 27.84
N VAL A 1169 13.73 -23.30 27.67
CA VAL A 1169 14.18 -22.85 26.36
C VAL A 1169 14.41 -24.12 25.51
N PRO A 1170 13.79 -24.26 24.33
CA PRO A 1170 14.16 -25.32 23.40
C PRO A 1170 15.59 -25.05 22.97
N ASN A 1171 16.51 -25.93 23.37
CA ASN A 1171 17.91 -25.83 23.01
C ASN A 1171 18.05 -26.27 21.54
N PHE A 1172 17.68 -25.40 20.61
CA PHE A 1172 18.09 -25.54 19.22
C PHE A 1172 19.61 -25.36 19.18
N PRO A 1173 20.36 -26.24 18.48
CA PRO A 1173 21.78 -26.06 18.35
C PRO A 1173 22.02 -24.73 17.60
N GLN A 1174 22.81 -23.85 18.22
CA GLN A 1174 23.45 -22.79 17.45
C GLN A 1174 24.21 -23.48 16.32
N THR A 1175 23.85 -23.20 15.07
CA THR A 1175 24.71 -23.51 13.94
C THR A 1175 25.92 -22.60 14.05
N ALA A 1176 26.91 -23.07 14.80
CA ALA A 1176 28.27 -22.59 14.74
C ALA A 1176 28.72 -22.54 13.26
N SER A 1177 29.78 -21.78 12.99
CA SER A 1177 30.53 -21.95 11.75
C SER A 1177 30.71 -23.43 11.46
N VAL A 1178 30.69 -23.81 10.18
CA VAL A 1178 30.89 -25.18 9.71
C VAL A 1178 32.16 -25.81 10.31
N TYR A 1179 33.09 -24.97 10.77
CA TYR A 1179 34.11 -25.28 11.77
C TYR A 1179 33.64 -25.08 13.23
N ASP A 1180 32.98 -26.09 13.81
CA ASP A 1180 32.98 -26.26 15.28
C ASP A 1180 34.16 -27.14 15.70
N ALA A 1181 35.13 -26.54 16.38
CA ALA A 1181 36.31 -27.22 16.93
C ALA A 1181 35.96 -28.32 17.95
N SER A 1182 34.71 -28.43 18.41
CA SER A 1182 34.24 -29.52 19.28
C SER A 1182 34.09 -30.88 18.58
N GLN A 1183 33.96 -30.90 17.24
CA GLN A 1183 33.70 -32.10 16.43
C GLN A 1183 34.95 -32.95 16.12
N GLN A 1184 36.16 -32.48 16.42
CA GLN A 1184 37.40 -33.20 16.04
C GLN A 1184 37.57 -34.56 16.77
N PRO A 1185 38.05 -35.61 16.07
CA PRO A 1185 38.26 -36.94 16.63
C PRO A 1185 39.20 -36.94 17.84
N MET A 1186 38.99 -37.93 18.72
CA MET A 1186 39.64 -38.02 20.05
C MET A 1186 41.19 -37.98 20.01
N VAL A 1187 41.79 -38.40 18.88
CA VAL A 1187 43.25 -38.40 18.68
C VAL A 1187 43.81 -36.98 18.55
N GLU A 1188 43.14 -36.09 17.81
CA GLU A 1188 43.55 -34.68 17.68
C GLU A 1188 43.39 -33.94 18.99
N ARG A 1189 42.30 -34.17 19.74
CA ARG A 1189 42.08 -33.55 21.06
C ARG A 1189 43.19 -33.89 22.07
N ILE A 1190 43.83 -35.06 21.94
CA ILE A 1190 45.01 -35.44 22.73
C ILE A 1190 46.26 -34.68 22.21
N GLY A 1191 46.41 -34.56 20.89
CA GLY A 1191 47.45 -33.73 20.26
C GLY A 1191 47.40 -32.27 20.71
N THR A 1192 46.23 -31.62 20.68
CA THR A 1192 46.03 -30.23 21.12
C THR A 1192 46.36 -30.04 22.60
N ALA A 1193 46.01 -31.00 23.46
CA ALA A 1193 46.34 -30.94 24.89
C ALA A 1193 47.86 -31.03 25.14
N ILE A 1194 48.57 -31.84 24.35
CA ILE A 1194 50.04 -31.94 24.41
C ILE A 1194 50.70 -30.68 23.84
N TYR A 1195 50.23 -30.17 22.69
CA TYR A 1195 50.72 -28.95 22.07
C TYR A 1195 50.57 -27.74 23.01
N ASN A 1196 49.39 -27.51 23.57
CA ASN A 1196 49.15 -26.39 24.49
C ASN A 1196 50.01 -26.49 25.76
N SER A 1197 50.29 -27.71 26.24
CA SER A 1197 51.19 -27.94 27.38
C SER A 1197 52.65 -27.61 27.04
N ILE A 1198 53.12 -27.95 25.83
CA ILE A 1198 54.49 -27.68 25.38
C ILE A 1198 54.66 -26.19 24.99
N HIS A 1199 53.69 -25.60 24.30
CA HIS A 1199 53.70 -24.19 23.91
C HIS A 1199 53.61 -23.26 25.12
N GLY A 1200 52.79 -23.61 26.13
CA GLY A 1200 52.77 -22.93 27.43
C GLY A 1200 54.09 -23.03 28.19
N LEU A 1201 54.79 -24.16 28.10
CA LEU A 1201 56.13 -24.32 28.68
C LEU A 1201 57.19 -23.47 27.93
N TRP A 1202 57.09 -23.40 26.61
CA TRP A 1202 58.02 -22.66 25.75
C TRP A 1202 57.86 -21.14 25.89
N THR A 1203 56.62 -20.63 25.93
CA THR A 1203 56.34 -19.21 26.22
C THR A 1203 56.68 -18.82 27.66
N ALA A 1204 56.55 -19.74 28.64
CA ALA A 1204 57.05 -19.52 29.98
C ALA A 1204 58.59 -19.45 30.04
N LEU A 1205 59.30 -20.27 29.25
CA LEU A 1205 60.76 -20.21 29.11
C LEU A 1205 61.23 -18.94 28.39
N GLN A 1206 60.55 -18.49 27.33
CA GLN A 1206 60.83 -17.21 26.66
C GLN A 1206 60.61 -15.97 27.54
N ARG A 1207 59.83 -16.07 28.62
CA ARG A 1207 59.67 -15.02 29.63
C ARG A 1207 60.64 -15.14 30.81
N LEU A 1208 61.46 -16.19 30.84
CA LEU A 1208 62.45 -16.48 31.89
C LEU A 1208 63.90 -16.18 31.45
N PHE A 1209 64.13 -16.10 30.14
CA PHE A 1209 65.36 -15.63 29.49
C PHE A 1209 65.23 -14.18 29.02
#